data_AF-A0A0J6I7B8-F1
#
_entry.id   AF-A0A0J6I7B8-F1
#
_cell.length_a   1.000
_cell.length_b   1.000
_cell.length_c   1.000
_cell.angle_alpha   90.00
_cell.angle_beta   90.00
_cell.angle_gamma   90.00
#
_symmetry.space_group_name_H-M   'P 1'
#
loop_
_entity.id
_entity.type
_entity.pdbx_description
1 polymer ?
#
loop_
_entity_poly.entity_id
_entity_poly.type
_entity_poly.pdbx_seq_one_letter_code
_entity_poly.pdbx_strand_id
1 'polypeptide(L)'
;MIGVSLLSILLLVSLSYCLQPPVQLATQAWSVQRDQWQMANVSVSQSWHVLGPFGIGTREAVWGADPLEAHGGFRAMKYDPDAVFPSALGEGGVCRWTTVLASEPAAADGSARAVLRFGFSDINWSFLRSVYGWSALQYQAWARGNVTVLGNAPVALAVYSDGILELRIDGELYFGGDFYAFRRAPLILDLDPGVHTIELRLFYDIRALGGSDDPQIIAAVEFKPIPEQLNVDPANILVSDVVDGKLASPYAAVNIQNGMKEAAEITWIRPVGENQTHPSLTLLNGPFTVASHQSRPLAFKIKFPGRIPAQITFEIGYETGPDRRQRVTAVTINFEHLPISEPQKFTFLHPSGIVSYAILRPPVTSSCHAGEKKDFPVILGLHGSGVEADSDVGRHMLDGVHGLCAWILLPTGVTSWSGDDWHTWGFADVQAAVAAIPNWIRVMGWDGPGVMLDQWVVVGHSNGGQGSWYLLSHQPDKVLAAAPVSGYISIENYVPFSMWRNADASLAAILESSRRNFKHELLTENFAGIPILQQHGAKDDNVPAYHSRLMHQLTWEDGWMSNYHELAEAGHYFEGILTTDPLVEFYRRHTRVSRNESAERFSTIIPSSPDMGSRGGLLVDQLWSPDRYGRLDVARNQSQDFWRLETSNVRRFHIVPQGLQRLHPPKILVDGTELPFVPSGNETNITWYIQDSSGQWELTRDGGWRSLSERYGRQIGTMDAILRTKGHLAIRSHTSESDNVALQISRNLLQYFAADCELVSERSRSRRTSNSGNLITVVLGSQLDQSELDTFPISALDTRLILRRPDGRRYVEYDFEPGLGAIFLRPLDDERVELVVWGADLDGLRQAARLVPTLTGVGQPDFVVFSTRSPWKGVGGVYAAGFFDYSWQISPGSYLL
;
A
#
# COMPACT_ATOMS: atom_id res chain seq x y z
N MET A 1 -48.85 -44.80 29.54
CA MET A 1 -48.49 -46.24 29.54
C MET A 1 -47.13 -46.37 30.20
N ILE A 2 -46.99 -47.29 31.16
CA ILE A 2 -45.76 -47.96 31.66
C ILE A 2 -44.42 -47.17 31.56
N GLY A 3 -43.73 -46.74 32.63
CA GLY A 3 -44.02 -46.72 34.07
C GLY A 3 -42.81 -47.06 34.96
N VAL A 4 -42.63 -46.34 36.10
CA VAL A 4 -41.96 -46.79 37.37
C VAL A 4 -40.43 -47.04 37.30
N SER A 5 -39.55 -46.79 38.29
CA SER A 5 -39.42 -45.94 39.51
C SER A 5 -37.95 -46.09 39.96
N LEU A 6 -37.15 -45.03 40.21
CA LEU A 6 -36.95 -44.36 41.52
C LEU A 6 -36.60 -45.32 42.69
N LEU A 7 -35.35 -45.27 43.19
CA LEU A 7 -34.84 -45.19 44.59
C LEU A 7 -33.28 -45.40 44.56
N SER A 8 -32.36 -44.65 45.18
CA SER A 8 -32.20 -44.00 46.52
C SER A 8 -31.37 -44.82 47.53
N ILE A 9 -30.87 -44.13 48.59
CA ILE A 9 -30.28 -44.62 49.89
C ILE A 9 -28.73 -44.81 49.87
N LEU A 10 -27.87 -44.22 50.74
CA LEU A 10 -28.00 -43.11 51.74
C LEU A 10 -26.62 -42.55 52.25
N LEU A 11 -26.66 -41.37 52.90
CA LEU A 11 -25.93 -40.75 54.06
C LEU A 11 -24.83 -41.54 54.86
N LEU A 12 -23.93 -41.01 55.73
CA LEU A 12 -23.43 -39.66 56.18
C LEU A 12 -22.24 -39.84 57.21
N VAL A 13 -21.44 -38.77 57.47
CA VAL A 13 -20.87 -38.31 58.80
C VAL A 13 -19.96 -39.27 59.63
N SER A 14 -18.85 -38.87 60.29
CA SER A 14 -18.04 -37.63 60.35
C SER A 14 -16.80 -37.79 61.28
N LEU A 15 -15.88 -36.81 61.24
CA LEU A 15 -15.02 -36.31 62.35
C LEU A 15 -13.78 -37.13 62.86
N SER A 16 -12.62 -36.49 62.69
CA SER A 16 -11.64 -36.12 63.75
C SER A 16 -10.27 -36.83 63.90
N TYR A 17 -9.24 -35.99 63.64
CA TYR A 17 -7.99 -35.77 64.40
C TYR A 17 -6.69 -36.60 64.16
N CYS A 18 -5.68 -35.83 63.71
CA CYS A 18 -4.22 -35.87 63.98
C CYS A 18 -3.37 -37.14 63.72
N LEU A 19 -2.38 -36.97 62.84
CA LEU A 19 -0.95 -36.86 63.21
C LEU A 19 -0.08 -36.32 62.03
N GLN A 20 0.90 -35.46 62.34
CA GLN A 20 1.96 -34.94 61.45
C GLN A 20 3.32 -35.58 61.83
N PRO A 21 4.45 -35.34 61.12
CA PRO A 21 4.71 -35.24 59.68
C PRO A 21 5.88 -36.22 59.29
N PRO A 22 6.55 -36.16 58.11
CA PRO A 22 7.64 -35.18 57.91
C PRO A 22 7.92 -34.66 56.47
N VAL A 23 8.42 -33.41 56.43
CA VAL A 23 9.41 -32.82 55.50
C VAL A 23 9.07 -32.62 54.01
N GLN A 24 9.23 -31.35 53.59
CA GLN A 24 9.10 -30.84 52.23
C GLN A 24 10.39 -31.05 51.40
N LEU A 25 10.22 -31.23 50.09
CA LEU A 25 11.20 -30.82 49.08
C LEU A 25 10.54 -29.74 48.22
N ALA A 26 11.13 -28.54 48.19
CA ALA A 26 10.53 -27.39 47.55
C ALA A 26 10.80 -27.36 46.04
N THR A 27 9.77 -27.53 45.23
CA THR A 27 9.77 -27.09 43.83
C THR A 27 9.29 -25.63 43.77
N GLN A 28 10.18 -24.71 43.39
CA GLN A 28 9.78 -23.35 43.03
C GLN A 28 9.03 -23.39 41.68
N ALA A 29 7.73 -23.67 41.72
CA ALA A 29 6.84 -23.33 40.63
C ALA A 29 6.79 -21.80 40.53
N TRP A 30 7.29 -21.26 39.42
CA TRP A 30 7.08 -19.85 39.08
C TRP A 30 5.58 -19.68 38.80
N SER A 31 4.87 -19.07 39.75
CA SER A 31 3.45 -18.80 39.61
C SER A 31 3.24 -17.78 38.50
N VAL A 32 2.77 -18.23 37.34
CA VAL A 32 2.16 -17.35 36.34
C VAL A 32 0.91 -16.76 36.99
N GLN A 33 1.06 -15.54 37.51
CA GLN A 33 -0.02 -14.78 38.11
C GLN A 33 -0.96 -14.36 36.99
N ARG A 34 -1.95 -15.21 36.68
CA ARG A 34 -3.12 -14.82 35.88
C ARG A 34 -3.97 -13.88 36.73
N ASP A 35 -3.58 -12.62 36.81
CA ASP A 35 -4.44 -11.59 37.37
C ASP A 35 -5.77 -11.59 36.60
N GLN A 36 -6.88 -11.60 37.35
CA GLN A 36 -8.19 -11.42 36.76
C GLN A 36 -8.34 -9.94 36.40
N TRP A 37 -7.99 -9.60 35.16
CA TRP A 37 -8.20 -8.28 34.59
C TRP A 37 -9.68 -7.88 34.72
N GLN A 38 -9.98 -6.97 35.66
CA GLN A 38 -11.25 -6.26 35.65
C GLN A 38 -11.22 -5.29 34.48
N MET A 39 -11.84 -5.67 33.36
CA MET A 39 -11.92 -4.79 32.20
C MET A 39 -12.65 -3.50 32.57
N ALA A 40 -12.00 -2.36 32.31
CA ALA A 40 -12.61 -1.06 32.52
C ALA A 40 -13.82 -0.92 31.60
N ASN A 41 -14.91 -0.36 32.13
CA ASN A 41 -16.16 -0.31 31.40
C ASN A 41 -16.20 0.97 30.54
N VAL A 42 -15.97 0.82 29.24
CA VAL A 42 -15.98 1.90 28.26
C VAL A 42 -17.37 1.95 27.61
N SER A 43 -17.85 3.15 27.28
CA SER A 43 -19.10 3.33 26.52
C SER A 43 -19.01 4.51 25.57
N VAL A 44 -19.66 4.43 24.41
CA VAL A 44 -19.70 5.51 23.41
C VAL A 44 -21.11 6.09 23.32
N SER A 45 -21.22 7.39 23.07
CA SER A 45 -22.49 8.10 22.94
C SER A 45 -23.37 7.49 21.84
N GLN A 46 -24.65 7.24 22.16
CA GLN A 46 -25.64 6.80 21.17
C GLN A 46 -26.02 7.92 20.20
N SER A 47 -26.07 9.17 20.65
CA SER A 47 -26.42 10.34 19.85
C SER A 47 -25.17 11.07 19.39
N TRP A 48 -25.08 11.34 18.09
CA TRP A 48 -23.97 12.06 17.46
C TRP A 48 -24.49 13.28 16.71
N HIS A 49 -23.82 14.42 16.86
CA HIS A 49 -24.14 15.64 16.13
C HIS A 49 -23.32 15.67 14.84
N VAL A 50 -23.98 15.72 13.69
CA VAL A 50 -23.34 15.72 12.37
C VAL A 50 -23.50 17.10 11.72
N LEU A 51 -22.44 17.60 11.07
CA LEU A 51 -22.45 18.85 10.32
C LEU A 51 -22.01 18.57 8.88
N GLY A 52 -22.89 18.85 7.91
CA GLY A 52 -22.66 18.58 6.49
C GLY A 52 -23.93 18.72 5.64
N PRO A 53 -23.85 18.47 4.32
CA PRO A 53 -22.65 18.08 3.57
C PRO A 53 -21.86 19.29 3.08
N PHE A 54 -20.56 19.13 2.89
CA PHE A 54 -19.69 20.08 2.17
C PHE A 54 -18.97 19.36 1.04
N GLY A 55 -18.69 20.03 -0.06
CA GLY A 55 -17.98 19.44 -1.20
C GLY A 55 -16.54 19.02 -0.86
N ILE A 56 -16.07 17.94 -1.49
CA ILE A 56 -14.67 17.54 -1.54
C ILE A 56 -14.39 16.72 -2.81
N GLY A 57 -13.20 16.86 -3.39
CA GLY A 57 -12.78 16.09 -4.56
C GLY A 57 -12.22 14.69 -4.24
N THR A 58 -12.14 13.83 -5.27
CA THR A 58 -11.57 12.47 -5.17
C THR A 58 -10.17 12.51 -4.58
N ARG A 59 -9.92 11.77 -3.49
CA ARG A 59 -8.63 11.77 -2.76
C ARG A 59 -8.14 13.13 -2.22
N GLU A 60 -8.92 14.20 -2.32
CA GLU A 60 -8.50 15.55 -1.92
C GLU A 60 -8.28 15.68 -0.41
N ALA A 61 -8.97 14.87 0.41
CA ALA A 61 -8.88 14.87 1.86
C ALA A 61 -7.43 14.87 2.38
N VAL A 62 -6.53 14.12 1.74
CA VAL A 62 -5.12 14.03 2.14
C VAL A 62 -4.41 15.39 2.07
N TRP A 63 -4.80 16.27 1.14
CA TRP A 63 -4.27 17.64 1.02
C TRP A 63 -4.79 18.63 2.08
N GLY A 64 -5.79 18.24 2.90
CA GLY A 64 -6.50 19.14 3.80
C GLY A 64 -7.91 19.39 3.27
N ALA A 65 -8.16 20.58 2.72
CA ALA A 65 -9.45 21.01 2.14
C ALA A 65 -10.65 21.03 3.12
N ASP A 66 -10.40 21.28 4.41
CA ASP A 66 -11.44 21.43 5.44
C ASP A 66 -12.05 22.87 5.40
N PRO A 67 -13.27 23.09 4.87
CA PRO A 67 -13.92 24.42 4.87
C PRO A 67 -13.96 25.11 6.24
N LEU A 68 -14.04 24.34 7.33
CA LEU A 68 -14.26 24.84 8.67
C LEU A 68 -12.98 25.42 9.28
N GLU A 69 -11.79 24.99 8.84
CA GLU A 69 -10.50 25.57 9.27
C GLU A 69 -10.36 27.05 8.89
N ALA A 70 -11.07 27.54 7.86
CA ALA A 70 -11.19 28.97 7.56
C ALA A 70 -11.90 29.78 8.67
N HIS A 71 -12.58 29.09 9.60
CA HIS A 71 -13.34 29.64 10.72
C HIS A 71 -12.90 29.06 12.07
N GLY A 72 -11.66 28.55 12.17
CA GLY A 72 -11.09 27.99 13.41
C GLY A 72 -11.26 26.47 13.58
N GLY A 73 -11.79 25.79 12.57
CA GLY A 73 -11.99 24.34 12.53
C GLY A 73 -13.26 23.89 13.25
N PHE A 74 -13.66 22.64 13.01
CA PHE A 74 -14.83 22.04 13.66
C PHE A 74 -14.77 22.11 15.20
N ARG A 75 -13.57 21.97 15.78
CA ARG A 75 -13.27 22.15 17.21
C ARG A 75 -13.77 23.47 17.82
N ALA A 76 -13.81 24.55 17.04
CA ALA A 76 -14.29 25.86 17.50
C ALA A 76 -15.83 25.98 17.49
N MET A 77 -16.51 25.07 16.79
CA MET A 77 -17.95 25.12 16.57
C MET A 77 -18.70 24.34 17.65
N LYS A 78 -19.84 24.87 18.11
CA LYS A 78 -20.76 24.17 19.03
C LYS A 78 -21.99 23.70 18.24
N TYR A 79 -22.60 22.62 18.71
CA TYR A 79 -23.89 22.18 18.17
C TYR A 79 -24.95 23.25 18.44
N ASP A 80 -25.59 23.71 17.38
CA ASP A 80 -26.68 24.67 17.39
C ASP A 80 -27.62 24.29 16.23
N PRO A 81 -28.84 23.78 16.49
CA PRO A 81 -29.73 23.29 15.44
C PRO A 81 -30.21 24.41 14.50
N ASP A 82 -30.16 25.67 14.94
CA ASP A 82 -30.56 26.84 14.16
C ASP A 82 -29.39 27.46 13.37
N ALA A 83 -28.15 27.00 13.61
CA ALA A 83 -26.97 27.48 12.91
C ALA A 83 -26.90 26.97 11.46
N VAL A 84 -26.50 27.87 10.56
CA VAL A 84 -26.49 27.67 9.11
C VAL A 84 -25.11 27.97 8.56
N PHE A 85 -24.56 27.08 7.74
CA PHE A 85 -23.20 27.14 7.22
C PHE A 85 -23.21 27.14 5.69
N PRO A 86 -22.38 27.94 5.00
CA PRO A 86 -22.33 27.94 3.53
C PRO A 86 -21.87 26.60 2.96
N SER A 87 -22.64 26.04 2.02
CA SER A 87 -22.28 24.83 1.28
C SER A 87 -22.88 24.84 -0.13
N ALA A 88 -22.05 24.57 -1.14
CA ALA A 88 -22.49 24.53 -2.55
C ALA A 88 -23.38 23.32 -2.89
N LEU A 89 -23.47 22.33 -2.01
CA LEU A 89 -24.30 21.13 -2.20
C LEU A 89 -25.74 21.34 -1.71
N GLY A 90 -25.93 22.13 -0.66
CA GLY A 90 -27.20 22.31 0.03
C GLY A 90 -28.18 23.26 -0.66
N GLU A 91 -29.48 23.02 -0.50
CA GLU A 91 -30.52 23.93 -1.01
C GLU A 91 -30.36 25.34 -0.38
N GLY A 92 -30.48 26.38 -1.21
CA GLY A 92 -30.19 27.76 -0.79
C GLY A 92 -28.70 28.07 -0.56
N GLY A 93 -27.79 27.14 -0.90
CA GLY A 93 -26.35 27.31 -0.72
C GLY A 93 -25.88 27.11 0.72
N VAL A 94 -26.61 26.32 1.52
CA VAL A 94 -26.35 26.15 2.95
C VAL A 94 -26.55 24.71 3.45
N CYS A 95 -25.83 24.35 4.51
CA CYS A 95 -26.03 23.13 5.28
C CYS A 95 -26.21 23.44 6.79
N ARG A 96 -26.58 22.43 7.57
CA ARG A 96 -26.96 22.56 8.99
C ARG A 96 -26.43 21.41 9.83
N TRP A 97 -26.58 21.51 11.14
CA TRP A 97 -26.43 20.39 12.05
C TRP A 97 -27.62 19.42 11.94
N THR A 98 -27.32 18.12 12.05
CA THR A 98 -28.30 17.04 12.20
C THR A 98 -27.87 16.13 13.36
N THR A 99 -28.77 15.23 13.79
CA THR A 99 -28.48 14.25 14.84
C THR A 99 -28.64 12.83 14.29
N VAL A 100 -27.62 12.01 14.45
CA VAL A 100 -27.58 10.61 14.02
C VAL A 100 -27.50 9.70 15.25
N LEU A 101 -28.24 8.59 15.22
CA LEU A 101 -28.16 7.55 16.25
C LEU A 101 -27.20 6.45 15.81
N ALA A 102 -26.20 6.15 16.63
CA ALA A 102 -25.26 5.06 16.43
C ALA A 102 -25.88 3.70 16.81
N SER A 103 -25.65 2.66 16.00
CA SER A 103 -26.41 1.40 16.11
C SER A 103 -25.87 0.32 17.06
N GLU A 104 -24.67 0.48 17.66
CA GLU A 104 -23.99 -0.60 18.43
C GLU A 104 -23.19 -0.13 19.68
N PRO A 105 -23.78 0.55 20.68
CA PRO A 105 -23.06 1.31 21.70
C PRO A 105 -22.15 0.54 22.70
N ALA A 106 -22.20 -0.80 22.77
CA ALA A 106 -21.32 -1.63 23.61
C ALA A 106 -21.34 -3.11 23.19
N ALA A 107 -20.21 -3.80 23.29
CA ALA A 107 -20.09 -5.24 23.08
C ALA A 107 -19.79 -6.00 24.39
N ALA A 108 -20.01 -7.32 24.38
CA ALA A 108 -19.87 -8.17 25.56
C ALA A 108 -18.42 -8.38 26.05
N ASP A 109 -17.41 -7.98 25.26
CA ASP A 109 -15.98 -8.04 25.60
C ASP A 109 -15.47 -6.76 26.28
N GLY A 110 -16.36 -5.82 26.63
CA GLY A 110 -15.99 -4.53 27.23
C GLY A 110 -15.52 -3.48 26.22
N SER A 111 -15.50 -3.80 24.92
CA SER A 111 -15.34 -2.78 23.88
C SER A 111 -16.61 -1.96 23.67
N ALA A 112 -16.43 -0.71 23.25
CA ALA A 112 -17.51 0.21 22.96
C ALA A 112 -17.41 0.70 21.52
N ARG A 113 -18.45 0.44 20.72
CA ARG A 113 -18.50 0.76 19.29
C ARG A 113 -19.53 1.84 19.03
N ALA A 114 -19.35 2.60 17.95
CA ALA A 114 -20.39 3.42 17.36
C ALA A 114 -20.29 3.32 15.84
N VAL A 115 -21.31 2.71 15.23
CA VAL A 115 -21.47 2.69 13.77
C VAL A 115 -22.40 3.84 13.40
N LEU A 116 -21.89 4.76 12.58
CA LEU A 116 -22.62 5.88 12.01
C LEU A 116 -23.00 5.54 10.57
N ARG A 117 -24.29 5.66 10.24
CA ARG A 117 -24.83 5.56 8.89
C ARG A 117 -25.70 6.76 8.62
N PHE A 118 -25.32 7.59 7.66
CA PHE A 118 -26.10 8.77 7.27
C PHE A 118 -25.80 9.21 5.84
N GLY A 119 -26.77 9.88 5.23
CA GLY A 119 -26.64 10.64 3.99
C GLY A 119 -27.48 11.91 4.11
N PHE A 120 -27.47 12.72 3.06
CA PHE A 120 -28.22 13.98 2.99
C PHE A 120 -29.24 13.87 1.86
N SER A 121 -30.39 13.26 2.16
CA SER A 121 -31.43 12.90 1.18
C SER A 121 -32.28 14.09 0.72
N ASP A 122 -32.10 15.25 1.33
CA ASP A 122 -32.62 16.55 0.89
C ASP A 122 -31.83 17.12 -0.32
N ILE A 123 -30.62 16.62 -0.58
CA ILE A 123 -29.81 17.02 -1.72
C ILE A 123 -30.27 16.29 -2.99
N ASN A 124 -30.43 17.02 -4.09
CA ASN A 124 -30.71 16.42 -5.39
C ASN A 124 -29.44 15.84 -6.05
N TRP A 125 -28.93 14.76 -5.47
CA TRP A 125 -27.76 14.02 -5.96
C TRP A 125 -27.92 13.58 -7.42
N SER A 126 -29.12 13.15 -7.81
CA SER A 126 -29.42 12.75 -9.20
C SER A 126 -29.14 13.87 -10.21
N PHE A 127 -29.51 15.11 -9.89
CA PHE A 127 -29.26 16.27 -10.75
C PHE A 127 -27.76 16.61 -10.79
N LEU A 128 -27.10 16.68 -9.62
CA LEU A 128 -25.66 16.93 -9.54
C LEU A 128 -24.87 15.88 -10.34
N ARG A 129 -25.20 14.59 -10.21
CA ARG A 129 -24.63 13.46 -10.96
C ARG A 129 -24.86 13.61 -12.47
N SER A 130 -26.04 14.06 -12.90
CA SER A 130 -26.34 14.23 -14.33
C SER A 130 -25.55 15.35 -15.01
N VAL A 131 -25.09 16.35 -14.26
CA VAL A 131 -24.30 17.49 -14.78
C VAL A 131 -22.80 17.24 -14.66
N TYR A 132 -22.34 16.73 -13.51
CA TYR A 132 -20.91 16.64 -13.18
C TYR A 132 -20.40 15.21 -12.99
N GLY A 133 -21.23 14.21 -13.27
CA GLY A 133 -20.88 12.80 -13.09
C GLY A 133 -20.66 12.42 -11.63
N TRP A 134 -19.88 11.37 -11.42
CA TRP A 134 -19.58 10.82 -10.10
C TRP A 134 -18.82 11.77 -9.17
N SER A 135 -18.04 12.71 -9.71
CA SER A 135 -17.35 13.74 -8.93
C SER A 135 -18.28 14.57 -8.04
N ALA A 136 -19.54 14.73 -8.45
CA ALA A 136 -20.56 15.52 -7.74
C ALA A 136 -21.12 14.86 -6.47
N LEU A 137 -20.99 13.53 -6.33
CA LEU A 137 -21.51 12.80 -5.16
C LEU A 137 -20.54 12.85 -3.98
N GLN A 138 -19.30 13.30 -4.20
CA GLN A 138 -18.28 13.30 -3.16
C GLN A 138 -18.48 14.48 -2.20
N TYR A 139 -18.67 14.15 -0.94
CA TYR A 139 -18.88 15.11 0.13
C TYR A 139 -18.11 14.70 1.39
N GLN A 140 -17.90 15.70 2.25
CA GLN A 140 -17.36 15.54 3.58
C GLN A 140 -18.36 16.06 4.63
N ALA A 141 -18.30 15.46 5.82
CA ALA A 141 -19.08 15.85 6.98
C ALA A 141 -18.25 15.62 8.26
N TRP A 142 -18.63 16.28 9.35
CA TRP A 142 -18.00 16.13 10.66
C TRP A 142 -19.03 15.58 11.64
N ALA A 143 -18.63 14.64 12.50
CA ALA A 143 -19.48 14.09 13.54
C ALA A 143 -18.84 14.31 14.92
N ARG A 144 -19.63 14.75 15.91
CA ARG A 144 -19.20 14.85 17.31
C ARG A 144 -20.01 13.94 18.22
N GLY A 145 -19.30 13.16 19.02
CA GLY A 145 -19.82 12.27 20.06
C GLY A 145 -18.86 12.23 21.24
N ASN A 146 -19.08 11.33 22.19
CA ASN A 146 -18.24 11.17 23.37
C ASN A 146 -17.92 9.69 23.63
N VAL A 147 -16.75 9.40 24.21
CA VAL A 147 -16.47 8.14 24.93
C VAL A 147 -16.40 8.42 26.43
N THR A 148 -16.98 7.54 27.23
CA THR A 148 -16.92 7.58 28.69
C THR A 148 -16.12 6.38 29.18
N VAL A 149 -15.04 6.66 29.93
CA VAL A 149 -14.15 5.67 30.54
C VAL A 149 -14.48 5.59 32.03
N LEU A 150 -15.02 4.47 32.48
CA LEU A 150 -15.37 4.26 33.88
C LEU A 150 -14.23 3.55 34.63
N GLY A 151 -13.77 4.15 35.72
CA GLY A 151 -12.72 3.59 36.56
C GLY A 151 -12.10 4.64 37.50
N ASN A 152 -10.98 4.28 38.11
CA ASN A 152 -10.18 5.15 39.00
C ASN A 152 -8.73 5.33 38.52
N ALA A 153 -8.37 4.78 37.36
CA ALA A 153 -7.03 4.81 36.78
C ALA A 153 -7.13 4.89 35.24
N PRO A 154 -6.10 5.39 34.54
CA PRO A 154 -6.06 5.42 33.09
C PRO A 154 -6.22 4.03 32.47
N VAL A 155 -6.76 3.98 31.26
CA VAL A 155 -7.01 2.74 30.51
C VAL A 155 -6.33 2.82 29.15
N ALA A 156 -5.46 1.85 28.85
CA ALA A 156 -4.91 1.66 27.51
C ALA A 156 -6.00 1.13 26.56
N LEU A 157 -6.21 1.82 25.44
CA LEU A 157 -7.25 1.54 24.46
C LEU A 157 -6.64 1.36 23.07
N ALA A 158 -7.08 0.31 22.37
CA ALA A 158 -6.96 0.22 20.93
C ALA A 158 -8.21 0.85 20.29
N VAL A 159 -8.00 1.89 19.48
CA VAL A 159 -9.07 2.61 18.76
C VAL A 159 -9.04 2.21 17.29
N TYR A 160 -10.06 1.46 16.86
CA TYR A 160 -10.30 1.13 15.44
C TYR A 160 -11.19 2.20 14.81
N SER A 161 -10.99 2.46 13.52
CA SER A 161 -11.51 3.65 12.84
C SER A 161 -12.02 3.33 11.42
N ASP A 162 -12.84 2.27 11.31
CA ASP A 162 -13.41 1.75 10.07
C ASP A 162 -14.08 2.86 9.23
N GLY A 163 -13.56 3.15 8.03
CA GLY A 163 -14.09 4.19 7.14
C GLY A 163 -13.75 5.64 7.54
N ILE A 164 -12.82 5.84 8.48
CA ILE A 164 -12.49 7.16 9.05
C ILE A 164 -11.01 7.47 8.77
N LEU A 165 -10.74 8.47 7.93
CA LEU A 165 -9.36 8.91 7.63
C LEU A 165 -8.79 9.85 8.71
N GLU A 166 -9.64 10.62 9.40
CA GLU A 166 -9.27 11.64 10.37
C GLU A 166 -10.19 11.66 11.58
N LEU A 167 -9.61 11.68 12.78
CA LEU A 167 -10.32 11.80 14.04
C LEU A 167 -9.58 12.69 15.04
N ARG A 168 -10.31 13.28 15.97
CA ARG A 168 -9.79 13.93 17.18
C ARG A 168 -10.36 13.29 18.43
N ILE A 169 -9.54 13.21 19.47
CA ILE A 169 -9.95 12.84 20.83
C ILE A 169 -9.43 13.93 21.75
N ASP A 170 -10.32 14.58 22.50
CA ASP A 170 -10.05 15.76 23.35
C ASP A 170 -9.26 16.89 22.64
N GLY A 171 -9.48 17.02 21.33
CA GLY A 171 -8.85 18.02 20.47
C GLY A 171 -7.57 17.57 19.78
N GLU A 172 -6.90 16.52 20.27
CA GLU A 172 -5.68 15.99 19.64
C GLU A 172 -5.99 15.29 18.31
N LEU A 173 -5.20 15.62 17.27
CA LEU A 173 -5.46 15.16 15.90
C LEU A 173 -4.72 13.87 15.55
N TYR A 174 -5.48 12.92 15.04
CA TYR A 174 -4.99 11.69 14.42
C TYR A 174 -5.41 11.63 12.95
N PHE A 175 -4.43 11.51 12.05
CA PHE A 175 -4.65 11.42 10.59
C PHE A 175 -4.16 10.09 10.05
N GLY A 176 -4.74 9.61 8.95
CA GLY A 176 -4.44 8.29 8.38
C GLY A 176 -5.06 7.16 9.19
N GLY A 177 -6.27 7.34 9.71
CA GLY A 177 -7.10 6.27 10.25
C GLY A 177 -7.49 5.23 9.20
N ASP A 178 -8.36 4.28 9.56
CA ASP A 178 -8.61 3.08 8.78
C ASP A 178 -9.70 3.25 7.69
N PHE A 179 -9.38 3.97 6.63
CA PHE A 179 -10.33 4.28 5.57
C PHE A 179 -10.88 3.06 4.81
N TYR A 180 -10.16 1.93 4.81
CA TYR A 180 -10.55 0.69 4.13
C TYR A 180 -10.96 -0.45 5.08
N ALA A 181 -11.03 -0.19 6.39
CA ALA A 181 -11.39 -1.15 7.45
C ALA A 181 -10.50 -2.42 7.50
N PHE A 182 -9.19 -2.30 7.24
CA PHE A 182 -8.25 -3.44 7.37
C PHE A 182 -8.06 -3.92 8.82
N ARG A 183 -8.36 -3.07 9.80
CA ARG A 183 -8.17 -3.27 11.26
C ARG A 183 -6.76 -3.70 11.66
N ARG A 184 -5.76 -3.31 10.88
CA ARG A 184 -4.36 -3.80 10.97
C ARG A 184 -3.51 -3.13 12.04
N ALA A 185 -3.67 -1.83 12.23
CA ALA A 185 -2.87 -0.97 13.10
C ALA A 185 -3.76 0.06 13.83
N PRO A 186 -4.51 -0.35 14.86
CA PRO A 186 -5.33 0.56 15.66
C PRO A 186 -4.47 1.66 16.30
N LEU A 187 -5.10 2.80 16.59
CA LEU A 187 -4.49 3.84 17.40
C LEU A 187 -4.44 3.36 18.86
N ILE A 188 -3.24 3.25 19.42
CA ILE A 188 -3.05 2.93 20.84
C ILE A 188 -2.87 4.24 21.63
N LEU A 189 -3.65 4.43 22.69
CA LEU A 189 -3.56 5.57 23.60
C LEU A 189 -4.09 5.23 24.99
N ASP A 190 -3.71 6.05 25.98
CA ASP A 190 -4.32 6.05 27.31
C ASP A 190 -5.44 7.09 27.38
N LEU A 191 -6.57 6.74 28.00
CA LEU A 191 -7.55 7.73 28.48
C LEU A 191 -7.68 7.65 30.01
N ASP A 192 -7.68 8.80 30.67
CA ASP A 192 -8.05 8.93 32.08
C ASP A 192 -9.52 8.55 32.31
N PRO A 193 -9.96 8.27 33.55
CA PRO A 193 -11.39 8.13 33.85
C PRO A 193 -12.14 9.45 33.64
N GLY A 194 -13.14 9.44 32.76
CA GLY A 194 -13.86 10.67 32.40
C GLY A 194 -14.77 10.53 31.18
N VAL A 195 -15.19 11.69 30.67
CA VAL A 195 -15.93 11.83 29.41
C VAL A 195 -15.03 12.59 28.44
N HIS A 196 -14.68 11.96 27.33
CA HIS A 196 -13.78 12.48 26.31
C HIS A 196 -14.57 12.81 25.06
N THR A 197 -14.25 13.93 24.42
CA THR A 197 -14.90 14.38 23.18
C THR A 197 -14.26 13.68 21.99
N ILE A 198 -15.07 13.06 21.14
CA ILE A 198 -14.65 12.48 19.86
C ILE A 198 -15.17 13.36 18.73
N GLU A 199 -14.28 13.75 17.82
CA GLU A 199 -14.65 14.40 16.57
C GLU A 199 -14.15 13.55 15.40
N LEU A 200 -15.02 13.24 14.44
CA LEU A 200 -14.69 12.46 13.26
C LEU A 200 -14.85 13.36 12.02
N ARG A 201 -13.89 13.32 11.11
CA ARG A 201 -14.04 13.90 9.77
C ARG A 201 -14.23 12.77 8.77
N LEU A 202 -15.37 12.80 8.09
CA LEU A 202 -15.95 11.68 7.35
C LEU A 202 -16.09 12.07 5.88
N PHE A 203 -15.88 11.11 4.99
CA PHE A 203 -15.81 11.34 3.55
C PHE A 203 -16.63 10.29 2.80
N TYR A 204 -17.42 10.73 1.81
CA TYR A 204 -17.98 9.84 0.81
C TYR A 204 -17.05 9.81 -0.41
N ASP A 205 -16.23 8.76 -0.53
CA ASP A 205 -15.38 8.47 -1.69
C ASP A 205 -15.98 7.29 -2.45
N ILE A 206 -16.38 7.52 -3.70
CA ILE A 206 -17.01 6.50 -4.56
C ILE A 206 -16.10 5.29 -4.76
N ARG A 207 -14.78 5.47 -4.78
CA ARG A 207 -13.85 4.34 -4.94
C ARG A 207 -13.87 3.40 -3.74
N ALA A 208 -14.23 3.91 -2.55
CA ALA A 208 -14.34 3.12 -1.32
C ALA A 208 -15.78 2.60 -1.06
N LEU A 209 -16.80 3.40 -1.39
CA LEU A 209 -18.20 3.14 -1.00
C LEU A 209 -19.13 2.76 -2.17
N GLY A 210 -18.62 2.72 -3.40
CA GLY A 210 -19.40 2.47 -4.62
C GLY A 210 -20.23 3.67 -5.07
N GLY A 211 -20.69 3.66 -6.33
CA GLY A 211 -21.56 4.71 -6.87
C GLY A 211 -23.04 4.46 -6.55
N SER A 212 -23.66 5.33 -5.75
CA SER A 212 -25.09 5.27 -5.38
C SER A 212 -25.87 6.52 -5.84
N ASP A 213 -27.18 6.39 -6.06
CA ASP A 213 -28.07 7.54 -6.25
C ASP A 213 -28.46 8.22 -4.92
N ASP A 214 -28.30 7.50 -3.79
CA ASP A 214 -28.32 8.05 -2.43
C ASP A 214 -26.95 7.77 -1.79
N PRO A 215 -25.98 8.70 -1.87
CA PRO A 215 -24.64 8.51 -1.34
C PRO A 215 -24.67 8.62 0.20
N GLN A 216 -24.45 7.50 0.87
CA GLN A 216 -24.41 7.42 2.34
C GLN A 216 -23.00 7.08 2.84
N ILE A 217 -22.55 7.79 3.88
CA ILE A 217 -21.37 7.43 4.66
C ILE A 217 -21.75 6.33 5.65
N ILE A 218 -20.90 5.30 5.70
CA ILE A 218 -20.90 4.26 6.73
C ILE A 218 -19.51 4.29 7.36
N ALA A 219 -19.44 4.57 8.65
CA ALA A 219 -18.18 4.64 9.39
C ALA A 219 -18.37 4.05 10.79
N ALA A 220 -17.32 3.48 11.38
CA ALA A 220 -17.37 2.99 12.75
C ALA A 220 -16.10 3.34 13.54
N VAL A 221 -16.32 3.75 14.79
CA VAL A 221 -15.24 3.86 15.78
C VAL A 221 -15.46 2.82 16.87
N GLU A 222 -14.40 2.11 17.26
CA GLU A 222 -14.43 1.07 18.30
C GLU A 222 -13.29 1.30 19.30
N PHE A 223 -13.63 1.49 20.56
CA PHE A 223 -12.70 1.62 21.68
C PHE A 223 -12.62 0.29 22.42
N LYS A 224 -11.47 -0.38 22.34
CA LYS A 224 -11.24 -1.69 22.94
C LYS A 224 -10.19 -1.60 24.04
N PRO A 225 -10.53 -1.87 25.32
CA PRO A 225 -9.55 -2.03 26.38
C PRO A 225 -8.50 -3.09 26.02
N ILE A 226 -7.22 -2.73 26.14
CA ILE A 226 -6.09 -3.65 25.94
C ILE A 226 -5.21 -3.73 27.19
N PRO A 227 -4.57 -4.87 27.45
CA PRO A 227 -3.60 -4.97 28.54
C PRO A 227 -2.33 -4.11 28.34
N GLU A 228 -1.79 -3.59 29.45
CA GLU A 228 -0.47 -2.93 29.54
C GLU A 228 0.69 -3.94 29.36
N GLN A 229 0.76 -4.56 28.18
CA GLN A 229 1.76 -5.54 27.79
C GLN A 229 1.98 -5.47 26.26
N LEU A 230 2.86 -6.31 25.72
CA LEU A 230 2.91 -6.54 24.28
C LEU A 230 1.68 -7.37 23.85
N ASN A 231 0.75 -6.76 23.13
CA ASN A 231 -0.45 -7.40 22.62
C ASN A 231 -0.24 -7.94 21.21
N VAL A 232 -1.01 -8.96 20.86
CA VAL A 232 -0.99 -9.66 19.57
C VAL A 232 -2.42 -9.71 19.06
N ASP A 233 -2.62 -9.39 17.78
CA ASP A 233 -3.91 -9.57 17.13
C ASP A 233 -3.95 -10.89 16.34
N PRO A 234 -4.77 -11.88 16.76
CA PRO A 234 -4.89 -13.16 16.06
C PRO A 234 -5.40 -13.03 14.62
N ALA A 235 -6.16 -11.98 14.29
CA ALA A 235 -6.66 -11.76 12.92
C ALA A 235 -5.54 -11.35 11.95
N ASN A 236 -4.41 -10.85 12.48
CA ASN A 236 -3.24 -10.42 11.72
C ASN A 236 -2.08 -11.44 11.79
N ILE A 237 -2.36 -12.73 12.06
CA ILE A 237 -1.38 -13.83 11.95
C ILE A 237 -1.30 -14.30 10.49
N LEU A 238 -0.11 -14.20 9.90
CA LEU A 238 0.17 -14.68 8.56
C LEU A 238 1.08 -15.91 8.59
N VAL A 239 0.63 -17.01 8.00
CA VAL A 239 1.37 -18.27 7.83
C VAL A 239 1.01 -18.94 6.51
N SER A 240 1.91 -19.77 5.98
CA SER A 240 1.63 -20.64 4.83
C SER A 240 0.73 -21.83 5.19
N ASP A 241 0.06 -22.37 4.18
CA ASP A 241 -0.66 -23.65 4.30
C ASP A 241 0.29 -24.84 4.41
N VAL A 242 -0.23 -25.94 4.94
CA VAL A 242 0.43 -27.25 4.99
C VAL A 242 -0.08 -28.11 3.83
N VAL A 243 0.78 -28.29 2.84
CA VAL A 243 0.49 -28.99 1.59
C VAL A 243 1.13 -30.37 1.64
N ASP A 244 0.35 -31.44 1.46
CA ASP A 244 0.81 -32.85 1.55
C ASP A 244 1.70 -33.12 2.80
N GLY A 245 1.40 -32.44 3.92
CA GLY A 245 2.14 -32.56 5.19
C GLY A 245 3.41 -31.72 5.32
N LYS A 246 3.73 -30.85 4.35
CA LYS A 246 4.86 -29.89 4.37
C LYS A 246 4.34 -28.45 4.40
N LEU A 247 5.01 -27.56 5.13
CA LEU A 247 4.67 -26.13 5.12
C LEU A 247 5.12 -25.53 3.78
N ALA A 248 4.22 -24.89 3.02
CA ALA A 248 4.51 -24.41 1.66
C ALA A 248 5.66 -23.38 1.61
N SER A 249 5.83 -22.60 2.68
CA SER A 249 6.97 -21.71 2.88
C SER A 249 7.23 -21.47 4.38
N PRO A 250 8.49 -21.36 4.83
CA PRO A 250 8.81 -21.24 6.25
C PRO A 250 8.50 -19.88 6.87
N TYR A 251 8.15 -18.85 6.08
CA TYR A 251 7.95 -17.50 6.61
C TYR A 251 6.59 -17.35 7.31
N ALA A 252 6.59 -16.63 8.43
CA ALA A 252 5.39 -16.25 9.16
C ALA A 252 5.55 -14.85 9.74
N ALA A 253 4.44 -14.15 9.96
CA ALA A 253 4.44 -12.86 10.64
C ALA A 253 3.21 -12.71 11.54
N VAL A 254 3.32 -11.83 12.53
CA VAL A 254 2.20 -11.43 13.39
C VAL A 254 2.35 -9.96 13.77
N ASN A 255 1.27 -9.18 13.70
CA ASN A 255 1.30 -7.81 14.18
C ASN A 255 1.30 -7.78 15.71
N ILE A 256 2.25 -7.04 16.28
CA ILE A 256 2.36 -6.81 17.71
C ILE A 256 2.16 -5.33 18.03
N GLN A 257 1.41 -5.07 19.09
CA GLN A 257 0.96 -3.75 19.53
C GLN A 257 1.47 -3.51 20.94
N ASN A 258 2.29 -2.49 21.16
CA ASN A 258 2.80 -2.18 22.49
C ASN A 258 1.77 -1.37 23.29
N GLY A 259 1.02 -2.03 24.18
CA GLY A 259 0.07 -1.37 25.09
C GLY A 259 0.70 -0.68 26.31
N MET A 260 2.03 -0.50 26.32
CA MET A 260 2.77 0.04 27.46
C MET A 260 3.36 1.42 27.15
N LYS A 261 3.55 2.21 28.21
CA LYS A 261 4.25 3.53 28.23
C LYS A 261 5.77 3.45 28.06
N GLU A 262 6.32 2.23 27.99
CA GLU A 262 7.74 1.95 27.83
C GLU A 262 7.99 1.10 26.58
N ALA A 263 9.16 1.25 25.97
CA ALA A 263 9.54 0.44 24.81
C ALA A 263 9.76 -1.03 25.21
N ALA A 264 9.41 -1.94 24.30
CA ALA A 264 9.62 -3.38 24.45
C ALA A 264 10.74 -3.85 23.50
N GLU A 265 11.83 -4.41 24.05
CA GLU A 265 12.90 -5.06 23.27
C GLU A 265 12.56 -6.55 23.13
N ILE A 266 12.20 -7.01 21.93
CA ILE A 266 11.91 -8.42 21.65
C ILE A 266 13.21 -9.20 21.59
N THR A 267 13.37 -10.18 22.47
CA THR A 267 14.64 -10.91 22.66
C THR A 267 14.61 -12.34 22.12
N TRP A 268 13.45 -13.02 22.12
CA TRP A 268 13.32 -14.38 21.60
C TRP A 268 11.88 -14.77 21.27
N ILE A 269 11.72 -15.84 20.48
CA ILE A 269 10.47 -16.57 20.29
C ILE A 269 10.71 -18.07 20.54
N ARG A 270 9.84 -18.75 21.29
CA ARG A 270 10.02 -20.18 21.67
C ARG A 270 8.68 -20.92 21.76
N PRO A 271 8.58 -22.17 21.26
CA PRO A 271 7.37 -22.98 21.38
C PRO A 271 7.09 -23.38 22.83
N VAL A 272 5.81 -23.57 23.18
CA VAL A 272 5.35 -23.93 24.54
C VAL A 272 5.02 -25.43 24.64
N GLY A 273 5.46 -26.09 25.71
CA GLY A 273 5.15 -27.50 26.05
C GLY A 273 6.40 -28.40 26.17
N GLU A 274 6.23 -29.66 26.57
CA GLU A 274 7.37 -30.56 26.92
C GLU A 274 7.69 -31.66 25.90
N ASN A 275 6.99 -31.76 24.76
CA ASN A 275 7.15 -32.89 23.82
C ASN A 275 8.18 -32.65 22.69
N GLN A 276 8.86 -33.73 22.28
CA GLN A 276 10.05 -33.74 21.40
C GLN A 276 9.81 -33.38 19.91
N THR A 277 8.65 -32.81 19.55
CA THR A 277 8.26 -32.49 18.16
C THR A 277 8.08 -30.99 17.90
N HIS A 278 8.71 -30.15 18.73
CA HIS A 278 8.60 -28.69 18.64
C HIS A 278 9.18 -28.11 17.34
N PRO A 279 8.53 -27.09 16.75
CA PRO A 279 9.12 -26.33 15.64
C PRO A 279 10.32 -25.53 16.13
N SER A 280 11.34 -25.44 15.29
CA SER A 280 12.35 -24.39 15.39
C SER A 280 11.73 -23.08 14.92
N LEU A 281 11.78 -22.06 15.78
CA LEU A 281 11.35 -20.69 15.50
C LEU A 281 12.58 -19.80 15.42
N THR A 282 12.62 -18.84 14.49
CA THR A 282 13.75 -17.92 14.32
C THR A 282 13.26 -16.57 13.82
N LEU A 283 13.47 -15.50 14.59
CA LEU A 283 13.20 -14.12 14.16
C LEU A 283 13.96 -13.80 12.87
N LEU A 284 13.35 -13.07 11.94
CA LEU A 284 14.05 -12.60 10.73
C LEU A 284 15.03 -11.46 11.06
N ASN A 285 14.59 -10.55 11.92
CA ASN A 285 15.31 -9.34 12.33
C ASN A 285 15.53 -9.36 13.85
N GLY A 286 16.70 -8.93 14.31
CA GLY A 286 17.04 -8.84 15.73
C GLY A 286 18.34 -8.07 15.98
N PRO A 287 18.44 -7.24 17.03
CA PRO A 287 17.39 -6.90 18.01
C PRO A 287 16.22 -6.13 17.38
N PHE A 288 15.05 -6.20 18.00
CA PHE A 288 13.81 -5.63 17.48
C PHE A 288 13.07 -4.90 18.60
N THR A 289 12.93 -3.57 18.49
CA THR A 289 12.29 -2.73 19.51
C THR A 289 10.94 -2.21 19.02
N VAL A 290 9.91 -2.31 19.86
CA VAL A 290 8.62 -1.68 19.65
C VAL A 290 8.51 -0.49 20.62
N ALA A 291 8.41 0.72 20.09
CA ALA A 291 8.27 1.92 20.93
C ALA A 291 6.93 1.91 21.70
N SER A 292 6.80 2.78 22.70
CA SER A 292 5.53 2.99 23.43
C SER A 292 4.40 3.24 22.43
N HIS A 293 3.27 2.54 22.59
CA HIS A 293 2.07 2.69 21.74
C HIS A 293 2.28 2.41 20.24
N GLN A 294 3.44 1.87 19.85
CA GLN A 294 3.72 1.49 18.46
C GLN A 294 3.15 0.11 18.14
N SER A 295 2.70 -0.05 16.90
CA SER A 295 2.42 -1.35 16.29
C SER A 295 3.49 -1.67 15.24
N ARG A 296 3.99 -2.92 15.19
CA ARG A 296 4.97 -3.39 14.19
C ARG A 296 4.68 -4.86 13.78
N PRO A 297 5.05 -5.29 12.57
CA PRO A 297 4.97 -6.70 12.17
C PRO A 297 6.19 -7.47 12.69
N LEU A 298 5.96 -8.50 13.50
CA LEU A 298 7.01 -9.42 13.97
C LEU A 298 7.15 -10.58 12.99
N ALA A 299 8.21 -10.56 12.17
CA ALA A 299 8.47 -11.58 11.16
C ALA A 299 9.47 -12.66 11.63
N PHE A 300 9.17 -13.93 11.31
CA PHE A 300 9.97 -15.08 11.74
C PHE A 300 9.89 -16.25 10.74
N LYS A 301 10.72 -17.28 10.97
CA LYS A 301 10.69 -18.57 10.29
C LYS A 301 10.18 -19.65 11.23
N ILE A 302 9.39 -20.58 10.68
CA ILE A 302 8.94 -21.81 11.32
C ILE A 302 9.55 -23.00 10.56
N LYS A 303 10.18 -23.93 11.28
CA LYS A 303 10.69 -25.19 10.71
C LYS A 303 10.31 -26.37 11.60
N PHE A 304 9.49 -27.27 11.08
CA PHE A 304 9.11 -28.50 11.77
C PHE A 304 10.15 -29.62 11.56
N PRO A 305 10.45 -30.43 12.60
CA PRO A 305 11.32 -31.60 12.48
C PRO A 305 10.58 -32.86 11.97
N GLY A 306 9.25 -32.82 11.85
CA GLY A 306 8.41 -33.96 11.49
C GLY A 306 6.99 -33.51 11.11
N ARG A 307 5.98 -34.32 11.47
CA ARG A 307 4.56 -34.01 11.17
C ARG A 307 4.16 -32.65 11.74
N ILE A 308 3.53 -31.83 10.90
CA ILE A 308 2.97 -30.53 11.28
C ILE A 308 1.61 -30.75 11.98
N PRO A 309 1.39 -30.19 13.18
CA PRO A 309 0.09 -30.23 13.86
C PRO A 309 -0.85 -29.13 13.31
N ALA A 310 -2.15 -29.30 13.50
CA ALA A 310 -3.15 -28.31 13.10
C ALA A 310 -3.04 -26.96 13.86
N GLN A 311 -2.34 -26.94 14.99
CA GLN A 311 -2.13 -25.75 15.81
C GLN A 311 -0.79 -25.84 16.55
N ILE A 312 -0.11 -24.70 16.74
CA ILE A 312 1.01 -24.54 17.69
C ILE A 312 0.77 -23.31 18.58
N THR A 313 1.36 -23.32 19.77
CA THR A 313 1.48 -22.14 20.64
C THR A 313 2.96 -21.87 20.93
N PHE A 314 3.34 -20.59 20.89
CA PHE A 314 4.68 -20.12 21.20
C PHE A 314 4.62 -18.83 22.03
N GLU A 315 5.68 -18.55 22.77
CA GLU A 315 5.86 -17.31 23.53
C GLU A 315 6.81 -16.36 22.80
N ILE A 316 6.47 -15.07 22.80
CA ILE A 316 7.34 -13.95 22.47
C ILE A 316 7.90 -13.42 23.79
N GLY A 317 9.20 -13.50 24.00
CA GLY A 317 9.89 -12.96 25.16
C GLY A 317 10.47 -11.57 24.90
N TYR A 318 10.23 -10.63 25.81
CA TYR A 318 10.63 -9.24 25.66
C TYR A 318 11.07 -8.60 26.98
N GLU A 319 11.98 -7.64 26.89
CA GLU A 319 12.44 -6.83 28.03
C GLU A 319 11.76 -5.47 28.01
N THR A 320 11.37 -4.96 29.18
CA THR A 320 10.81 -3.62 29.35
C THR A 320 11.55 -2.82 30.43
N GLY A 321 11.63 -1.50 30.20
CA GLY A 321 12.18 -0.53 31.15
C GLY A 321 13.71 -0.62 31.35
N PRO A 322 14.28 0.32 32.13
CA PRO A 322 15.72 0.34 32.43
C PRO A 322 16.18 -0.87 33.25
N ASP A 323 15.27 -1.45 34.05
CA ASP A 323 15.50 -2.66 34.85
C ASP A 323 15.54 -3.95 34.01
N ARG A 324 15.24 -3.88 32.70
CA ARG A 324 15.14 -5.04 31.78
C ARG A 324 14.24 -6.15 32.29
N ARG A 325 13.01 -5.78 32.64
CA ARG A 325 12.00 -6.72 33.15
C ARG A 325 11.57 -7.66 32.03
N GLN A 326 11.97 -8.92 32.13
CA GLN A 326 11.55 -9.98 31.22
C GLN A 326 10.04 -10.25 31.39
N ARG A 327 9.32 -10.21 30.27
CA ARG A 327 7.89 -10.51 30.13
C ARG A 327 7.69 -11.45 28.93
N VAL A 328 6.55 -12.12 28.88
CA VAL A 328 6.18 -13.02 27.77
C VAL A 328 4.73 -12.79 27.33
N THR A 329 4.49 -12.94 26.03
CA THR A 329 3.13 -12.98 25.45
C THR A 329 3.01 -14.26 24.62
N ALA A 330 1.96 -15.05 24.86
CA ALA A 330 1.68 -16.27 24.12
C ALA A 330 0.90 -15.98 22.82
N VAL A 331 1.25 -16.70 21.75
CA VAL A 331 0.65 -16.61 20.42
C VAL A 331 0.33 -18.01 19.92
N THR A 332 -0.85 -18.19 19.34
CA THR A 332 -1.32 -19.47 18.82
C THR A 332 -1.58 -19.35 17.32
N ILE A 333 -0.96 -20.22 16.53
CA ILE A 333 -1.12 -20.29 15.06
C ILE A 333 -1.90 -21.55 14.72
N ASN A 334 -2.93 -21.40 13.89
CA ASN A 334 -3.65 -22.51 13.25
C ASN A 334 -3.07 -22.74 11.84
N PHE A 335 -3.01 -24.00 11.41
CA PHE A 335 -2.54 -24.39 10.07
C PHE A 335 -3.69 -25.02 9.27
N GLU A 336 -3.87 -24.54 8.05
CA GLU A 336 -4.74 -25.18 7.06
C GLU A 336 -3.98 -26.34 6.38
N HIS A 337 -4.64 -27.45 6.14
CA HIS A 337 -4.05 -28.66 5.54
C HIS A 337 -4.73 -28.99 4.22
N LEU A 338 -3.99 -28.90 3.11
CA LEU A 338 -4.50 -29.05 1.75
C LEU A 338 -3.69 -30.09 0.95
N PRO A 339 -4.26 -30.76 -0.07
CA PRO A 339 -3.49 -31.52 -1.05
C PRO A 339 -2.91 -30.60 -2.14
N ILE A 340 -1.85 -31.04 -2.81
CA ILE A 340 -1.12 -30.24 -3.83
C ILE A 340 -1.94 -29.80 -5.07
N SER A 341 -3.17 -30.29 -5.23
CA SER A 341 -4.11 -29.92 -6.30
C SER A 341 -4.95 -28.66 -6.00
N GLU A 342 -5.06 -28.26 -4.74
CA GLU A 342 -5.85 -27.09 -4.34
C GLU A 342 -5.08 -25.77 -4.54
N PRO A 343 -5.77 -24.62 -4.59
CA PRO A 343 -5.15 -23.30 -4.42
C PRO A 343 -4.51 -23.19 -3.03
N GLN A 344 -3.21 -22.92 -2.97
CA GLN A 344 -2.42 -22.94 -1.72
C GLN A 344 -1.88 -21.56 -1.40
N LYS A 345 -2.16 -21.05 -0.20
CA LYS A 345 -1.48 -19.87 0.34
C LYS A 345 -0.03 -20.22 0.70
N PHE A 346 0.90 -19.51 0.09
CA PHE A 346 2.31 -19.58 0.45
C PHE A 346 2.86 -18.17 0.72
N THR A 347 3.72 -18.08 1.72
CA THR A 347 4.31 -16.82 2.19
C THR A 347 5.69 -16.56 1.57
N PHE A 348 6.04 -15.30 1.36
CA PHE A 348 7.34 -14.88 0.84
C PHE A 348 7.77 -13.55 1.46
N LEU A 349 8.97 -13.06 1.11
CA LEU A 349 9.45 -11.75 1.56
C LEU A 349 9.25 -10.71 0.45
N HIS A 350 8.55 -9.65 0.79
CA HIS A 350 8.52 -8.41 0.00
C HIS A 350 9.90 -7.72 0.06
N PRO A 351 10.33 -6.91 -0.93
CA PRO A 351 11.63 -6.22 -0.89
C PRO A 351 11.86 -5.33 0.34
N SER A 352 10.79 -4.81 0.96
CA SER A 352 10.84 -4.07 2.24
C SER A 352 11.11 -4.95 3.48
N GLY A 353 11.26 -6.26 3.32
CA GLY A 353 11.57 -7.20 4.40
C GLY A 353 10.34 -7.75 5.15
N ILE A 354 9.13 -7.29 4.83
CA ILE A 354 7.89 -7.83 5.42
C ILE A 354 7.55 -9.21 4.82
N VAL A 355 6.79 -10.01 5.56
CA VAL A 355 6.21 -11.26 5.04
C VAL A 355 4.89 -10.92 4.36
N SER A 356 4.74 -11.36 3.11
CA SER A 356 3.50 -11.30 2.33
C SER A 356 3.10 -12.70 1.89
N TYR A 357 1.97 -12.83 1.19
CA TYR A 357 1.49 -14.11 0.65
C TYR A 357 0.82 -13.97 -0.73
N ALA A 358 0.73 -15.11 -1.41
CA ALA A 358 -0.03 -15.29 -2.64
C ALA A 358 -0.65 -16.70 -2.63
N ILE A 359 -1.70 -16.89 -3.44
CA ILE A 359 -2.26 -18.22 -3.71
C ILE A 359 -1.57 -18.80 -4.94
N LEU A 360 -1.08 -20.03 -4.86
CA LEU A 360 -0.35 -20.73 -5.91
C LEU A 360 -1.08 -22.02 -6.31
N ARG A 361 -1.09 -22.32 -7.61
CA ARG A 361 -1.42 -23.65 -8.14
C ARG A 361 -0.33 -24.11 -9.11
N PRO A 362 0.33 -25.25 -8.84
CA PRO A 362 1.25 -25.87 -9.80
C PRO A 362 0.48 -26.57 -10.95
N PRO A 363 1.09 -26.74 -12.13
CA PRO A 363 0.48 -27.45 -13.25
C PRO A 363 0.44 -28.97 -13.01
N VAL A 364 -0.53 -29.46 -12.24
CA VAL A 364 -0.68 -30.88 -11.82
C VAL A 364 -1.29 -31.82 -12.87
N THR A 365 -1.76 -31.29 -14.01
CA THR A 365 -2.43 -32.10 -15.02
C THR A 365 -1.45 -33.03 -15.73
N SER A 366 -1.68 -34.35 -15.70
CA SER A 366 -0.73 -35.38 -16.17
C SER A 366 -0.22 -35.20 -17.60
N SER A 367 -0.99 -34.59 -18.50
CA SER A 367 -0.55 -34.26 -19.87
C SER A 367 0.58 -33.22 -19.91
N CYS A 368 0.69 -32.37 -18.89
CA CYS A 368 1.77 -31.37 -18.74
C CYS A 368 3.08 -32.01 -18.26
N HIS A 369 3.04 -33.21 -17.68
CA HIS A 369 4.21 -33.99 -17.23
C HIS A 369 4.72 -34.97 -18.31
N ALA A 370 4.09 -35.03 -19.49
CA ALA A 370 4.42 -35.99 -20.53
C ALA A 370 5.61 -35.55 -21.40
N GLY A 371 6.67 -36.36 -21.42
CA GLY A 371 7.87 -36.15 -22.25
C GLY A 371 9.03 -35.53 -21.46
N GLU A 372 9.85 -34.72 -22.13
CA GLU A 372 10.93 -33.98 -21.47
C GLU A 372 10.36 -32.88 -20.55
N LYS A 373 11.04 -32.65 -19.42
CA LYS A 373 10.65 -31.62 -18.44
C LYS A 373 10.75 -30.23 -19.08
N LYS A 374 9.61 -29.56 -19.21
CA LYS A 374 9.48 -28.20 -19.75
C LYS A 374 9.26 -27.20 -18.63
N ASP A 375 9.60 -25.95 -18.91
CA ASP A 375 9.15 -24.81 -18.11
C ASP A 375 7.84 -24.28 -18.69
N PHE A 376 6.95 -23.76 -17.85
CA PHE A 376 5.69 -23.14 -18.26
C PHE A 376 5.56 -21.70 -17.75
N PRO A 377 4.82 -20.82 -18.47
CA PRO A 377 4.56 -19.46 -18.03
C PRO A 377 3.63 -19.42 -16.81
N VAL A 378 3.51 -18.22 -16.24
CA VAL A 378 2.62 -17.93 -15.11
C VAL A 378 1.36 -17.22 -15.63
N ILE A 379 0.18 -17.80 -15.38
CA ILE A 379 -1.08 -17.05 -15.41
C ILE A 379 -1.15 -16.27 -14.09
N LEU A 380 -1.15 -14.95 -14.20
CA LEU A 380 -1.01 -14.04 -13.07
C LEU A 380 -2.34 -13.31 -12.88
N GLY A 381 -3.09 -13.74 -11.86
CA GLY A 381 -4.47 -13.34 -11.60
C GLY A 381 -4.58 -12.25 -10.55
N LEU A 382 -4.94 -11.04 -10.96
CA LEU A 382 -5.08 -9.86 -10.11
C LEU A 382 -6.54 -9.69 -9.65
N HIS A 383 -6.76 -9.54 -8.35
CA HIS A 383 -8.08 -9.39 -7.76
C HIS A 383 -8.63 -7.96 -7.81
N GLY A 384 -9.94 -7.80 -7.63
CA GLY A 384 -10.61 -6.51 -7.50
C GLY A 384 -10.38 -5.85 -6.13
N SER A 385 -10.80 -4.58 -5.99
CA SER A 385 -10.73 -3.84 -4.72
C SER A 385 -11.63 -4.48 -3.66
N GLY A 386 -11.14 -4.57 -2.42
CA GLY A 386 -11.87 -5.18 -1.31
C GLY A 386 -11.91 -6.71 -1.30
N VAL A 387 -11.21 -7.38 -2.23
CA VAL A 387 -11.15 -8.85 -2.32
C VAL A 387 -9.85 -9.36 -1.69
N GLU A 388 -9.93 -10.08 -0.58
CA GLU A 388 -8.77 -10.80 -0.03
C GLU A 388 -8.45 -12.02 -0.90
N ALA A 389 -7.19 -12.20 -1.31
CA ALA A 389 -6.79 -13.32 -2.16
C ALA A 389 -7.02 -14.68 -1.48
N ASP A 390 -6.96 -14.74 -0.15
CA ASP A 390 -7.22 -15.94 0.65
C ASP A 390 -8.72 -16.24 0.91
N SER A 391 -9.63 -15.36 0.46
CA SER A 391 -11.07 -15.63 0.51
C SER A 391 -11.50 -16.69 -0.51
N ASP A 392 -12.64 -17.34 -0.31
CA ASP A 392 -13.19 -18.32 -1.26
C ASP A 392 -13.29 -17.74 -2.70
N VAL A 393 -13.76 -16.49 -2.82
CA VAL A 393 -13.84 -15.79 -4.11
C VAL A 393 -12.46 -15.54 -4.71
N GLY A 394 -11.49 -15.13 -3.89
CA GLY A 394 -10.10 -14.90 -4.31
C GLY A 394 -9.41 -16.18 -4.76
N ARG A 395 -9.35 -17.20 -3.89
CA ARG A 395 -8.67 -18.50 -4.11
C ARG A 395 -9.14 -19.21 -5.39
N HIS A 396 -10.43 -19.11 -5.70
CA HIS A 396 -11.08 -19.89 -6.76
C HIS A 396 -11.39 -19.10 -8.06
N MET A 397 -11.00 -17.81 -8.16
CA MET A 397 -11.35 -16.97 -9.33
C MET A 397 -10.81 -17.46 -10.70
N LEU A 398 -9.89 -18.43 -10.71
CA LEU A 398 -9.33 -19.06 -11.91
C LEU A 398 -9.51 -20.60 -11.93
N ASP A 399 -10.48 -21.16 -11.21
CA ASP A 399 -10.73 -22.61 -11.18
C ASP A 399 -11.01 -23.21 -12.57
N GLY A 400 -11.75 -22.49 -13.41
CA GLY A 400 -12.06 -22.89 -14.79
C GLY A 400 -10.85 -23.07 -15.71
N VAL A 401 -9.63 -22.70 -15.28
CA VAL A 401 -8.40 -22.80 -16.08
C VAL A 401 -7.32 -23.69 -15.46
N HIS A 402 -7.60 -24.37 -14.35
CA HIS A 402 -6.66 -25.27 -13.65
C HIS A 402 -6.12 -26.42 -14.53
N GLY A 403 -6.85 -26.83 -15.57
CA GLY A 403 -6.43 -27.85 -16.54
C GLY A 403 -5.42 -27.39 -17.60
N LEU A 404 -4.92 -26.15 -17.55
CA LEU A 404 -3.90 -25.64 -18.47
C LEU A 404 -2.49 -25.96 -17.98
N CYS A 405 -1.55 -26.13 -18.91
CA CYS A 405 -0.14 -26.29 -18.59
C CYS A 405 0.51 -24.93 -18.33
N ALA A 406 0.19 -24.34 -17.17
CA ALA A 406 0.74 -23.09 -16.67
C ALA A 406 0.73 -23.09 -15.15
N TRP A 407 1.60 -22.29 -14.54
CA TRP A 407 1.47 -21.96 -13.13
C TRP A 407 0.36 -20.94 -12.96
N ILE A 408 -0.49 -21.05 -11.94
CA ILE A 408 -1.46 -20.00 -11.60
C ILE A 408 -1.00 -19.34 -10.30
N LEU A 409 -0.86 -18.03 -10.31
CA LEU A 409 -0.45 -17.23 -9.16
C LEU A 409 -1.43 -16.08 -8.94
N LEU A 410 -1.99 -15.99 -7.74
CA LEU A 410 -2.89 -14.93 -7.30
C LEU A 410 -2.18 -14.13 -6.19
N PRO A 411 -1.41 -13.07 -6.53
CA PRO A 411 -0.76 -12.20 -5.55
C PRO A 411 -1.79 -11.33 -4.81
N THR A 412 -1.36 -10.72 -3.71
CA THR A 412 -2.22 -9.87 -2.86
C THR A 412 -1.96 -8.38 -3.06
N GLY A 413 -0.75 -7.98 -3.47
CA GLY A 413 -0.36 -6.58 -3.35
C GLY A 413 -0.31 -6.12 -1.88
N VAL A 414 -0.19 -7.06 -0.93
CA VAL A 414 -0.18 -6.87 0.54
C VAL A 414 -1.54 -6.49 1.18
N THR A 415 -2.60 -6.20 0.42
CA THR A 415 -3.95 -5.92 0.96
C THR A 415 -5.06 -6.32 -0.01
N SER A 416 -6.30 -6.50 0.47
CA SER A 416 -7.50 -6.55 -0.38
C SER A 416 -7.69 -5.36 -1.34
N TRP A 417 -6.96 -4.25 -1.13
CA TRP A 417 -6.93 -3.08 -2.01
C TRP A 417 -5.64 -2.98 -2.84
N SER A 418 -4.90 -4.09 -2.94
CA SER A 418 -3.74 -4.23 -3.82
C SER A 418 -2.58 -3.29 -3.46
N GLY A 419 -2.52 -2.86 -2.20
CA GLY A 419 -1.62 -1.84 -1.67
C GLY A 419 -1.97 -0.45 -2.19
N ASP A 420 -1.54 -0.17 -3.41
CA ASP A 420 -1.67 1.09 -4.12
C ASP A 420 -2.27 0.92 -5.53
N ASP A 421 -3.29 0.07 -5.66
CA ASP A 421 -3.89 -0.36 -6.94
C ASP A 421 -2.89 -1.06 -7.88
N TRP A 422 -1.99 -1.89 -7.33
CA TRP A 422 -0.97 -2.65 -8.08
C TRP A 422 0.22 -1.84 -8.65
N HIS A 423 0.54 -0.64 -8.16
CA HIS A 423 1.52 0.25 -8.82
C HIS A 423 2.96 0.17 -8.29
N THR A 424 3.22 0.63 -7.07
CA THR A 424 4.58 0.75 -6.50
C THR A 424 4.81 -0.36 -5.47
N TRP A 425 4.02 -0.37 -4.39
CA TRP A 425 4.10 -1.41 -3.36
C TRP A 425 3.42 -2.70 -3.82
N GLY A 426 2.23 -2.59 -4.43
CA GLY A 426 1.50 -3.75 -4.94
C GLY A 426 2.27 -4.50 -6.04
N PHE A 427 3.02 -3.79 -6.89
CA PHE A 427 3.80 -4.40 -7.95
C PHE A 427 5.07 -5.11 -7.45
N ALA A 428 5.77 -4.52 -6.47
CA ALA A 428 6.91 -5.16 -5.83
C ALA A 428 6.52 -6.48 -5.14
N ASP A 429 5.30 -6.57 -4.58
CA ASP A 429 4.70 -7.80 -4.08
C ASP A 429 4.45 -8.84 -5.19
N VAL A 430 3.84 -8.43 -6.32
CA VAL A 430 3.63 -9.30 -7.49
C VAL A 430 4.96 -9.91 -7.98
N GLN A 431 6.00 -9.08 -8.12
CA GLN A 431 7.33 -9.55 -8.54
C GLN A 431 7.95 -10.53 -7.52
N ALA A 432 7.84 -10.23 -6.23
CA ALA A 432 8.35 -11.09 -5.17
C ALA A 432 7.60 -12.44 -5.08
N ALA A 433 6.29 -12.45 -5.30
CA ALA A 433 5.46 -13.65 -5.36
C ALA A 433 5.92 -14.59 -6.49
N VAL A 434 6.11 -14.06 -7.71
CA VAL A 434 6.63 -14.82 -8.86
C VAL A 434 8.04 -15.35 -8.56
N ALA A 435 8.93 -14.49 -8.07
CA ALA A 435 10.31 -14.85 -7.72
C ALA A 435 10.41 -15.88 -6.58
N ALA A 436 9.34 -16.11 -5.81
CA ALA A 436 9.30 -17.07 -4.73
C ALA A 436 8.86 -18.50 -5.17
N ILE A 437 8.28 -18.68 -6.36
CA ILE A 437 7.89 -20.01 -6.89
C ILE A 437 9.05 -21.03 -6.87
N PRO A 438 10.30 -20.69 -7.25
CA PRO A 438 11.43 -21.63 -7.16
C PRO A 438 11.75 -22.08 -5.72
N ASN A 439 11.47 -21.25 -4.71
CA ASN A 439 11.60 -21.65 -3.31
C ASN A 439 10.51 -22.65 -2.91
N TRP A 440 9.26 -22.44 -3.35
CA TRP A 440 8.16 -23.39 -3.17
C TRP A 440 8.48 -24.73 -3.82
N ILE A 441 8.96 -24.75 -5.08
CA ILE A 441 9.38 -25.97 -5.81
C ILE A 441 10.38 -26.79 -4.97
N ARG A 442 11.41 -26.12 -4.41
CA ARG A 442 12.43 -26.75 -3.57
C ARG A 442 11.87 -27.27 -2.23
N VAL A 443 11.00 -26.51 -1.56
CA VAL A 443 10.42 -26.87 -0.26
C VAL A 443 9.47 -28.06 -0.41
N MET A 444 8.62 -28.02 -1.42
CA MET A 444 7.66 -29.09 -1.71
C MET A 444 8.31 -30.33 -2.31
N GLY A 445 9.48 -30.19 -2.95
CA GLY A 445 10.13 -31.27 -3.69
C GLY A 445 9.38 -31.60 -4.98
N TRP A 446 8.87 -30.57 -5.65
CA TRP A 446 8.07 -30.68 -6.87
C TRP A 446 8.91 -31.24 -8.03
N ASP A 447 8.47 -32.38 -8.57
CA ASP A 447 9.13 -33.10 -9.66
C ASP A 447 8.59 -32.73 -11.05
N GLY A 448 7.37 -32.18 -11.12
CA GLY A 448 6.71 -31.71 -12.34
C GLY A 448 7.37 -30.53 -13.06
N PRO A 449 6.68 -29.91 -14.03
CA PRO A 449 7.23 -28.84 -14.87
C PRO A 449 7.89 -27.67 -14.10
N GLY A 450 8.87 -27.01 -14.71
CA GLY A 450 9.48 -25.79 -14.17
C GLY A 450 8.69 -24.52 -14.50
N VAL A 451 9.24 -23.35 -14.19
CA VAL A 451 8.55 -22.05 -14.27
C VAL A 451 9.35 -21.02 -15.07
N MET A 452 8.70 -20.33 -16.00
CA MET A 452 9.26 -19.19 -16.73
C MET A 452 8.94 -17.89 -15.97
N LEU A 453 9.89 -17.44 -15.14
CA LEU A 453 9.68 -16.31 -14.21
C LEU A 453 9.40 -14.97 -14.90
N ASP A 454 9.86 -14.77 -16.14
CA ASP A 454 9.67 -13.55 -16.95
C ASP A 454 8.71 -13.76 -18.13
N GLN A 455 7.76 -14.70 -18.03
CA GLN A 455 6.72 -14.92 -19.05
C GLN A 455 5.35 -15.08 -18.41
N TRP A 456 4.53 -14.03 -18.51
CA TRP A 456 3.25 -13.90 -17.82
C TRP A 456 2.08 -13.80 -18.79
N VAL A 457 1.00 -14.52 -18.50
CA VAL A 457 -0.33 -14.23 -19.05
C VAL A 457 -1.09 -13.50 -17.94
N VAL A 458 -1.26 -12.19 -18.07
CA VAL A 458 -1.82 -11.35 -17.00
C VAL A 458 -3.33 -11.24 -17.18
N VAL A 459 -4.09 -11.43 -16.11
CA VAL A 459 -5.55 -11.33 -16.08
C VAL A 459 -5.99 -10.66 -14.78
N GLY A 460 -7.08 -9.92 -14.80
CA GLY A 460 -7.73 -9.49 -13.57
C GLY A 460 -9.07 -8.81 -13.80
N HIS A 461 -9.83 -8.70 -12.70
CA HIS A 461 -11.16 -8.07 -12.67
C HIS A 461 -11.12 -6.73 -11.93
N SER A 462 -11.86 -5.72 -12.40
CA SER A 462 -12.01 -4.43 -11.71
C SER A 462 -10.65 -3.78 -11.42
N ASN A 463 -10.23 -3.64 -10.16
CA ASN A 463 -8.88 -3.19 -9.78
C ASN A 463 -7.77 -4.02 -10.42
N GLY A 464 -7.92 -5.35 -10.47
CA GLY A 464 -7.00 -6.25 -11.15
C GLY A 464 -7.09 -6.17 -12.67
N GLY A 465 -8.23 -5.73 -13.21
CA GLY A 465 -8.36 -5.35 -14.61
C GLY A 465 -7.50 -4.12 -14.93
N GLN A 466 -7.50 -3.13 -14.03
CA GLN A 466 -6.57 -2.00 -14.11
C GLN A 466 -5.12 -2.43 -13.88
N GLY A 467 -4.84 -3.33 -12.92
CA GLY A 467 -3.51 -3.90 -12.73
C GLY A 467 -2.99 -4.62 -13.97
N SER A 468 -3.89 -5.25 -14.75
CA SER A 468 -3.55 -5.86 -16.04
C SER A 468 -3.11 -4.81 -17.07
N TRP A 469 -3.73 -3.62 -17.08
CA TRP A 469 -3.25 -2.48 -17.89
C TRP A 469 -1.89 -1.95 -17.41
N TYR A 470 -1.66 -1.92 -16.09
CA TYR A 470 -0.38 -1.49 -15.51
C TYR A 470 0.77 -2.42 -15.92
N LEU A 471 0.63 -3.74 -15.67
CA LEU A 471 1.65 -4.72 -16.05
C LEU A 471 1.90 -4.74 -17.57
N LEU A 472 0.87 -4.56 -18.39
CA LEU A 472 1.01 -4.49 -19.85
C LEU A 472 1.77 -3.24 -20.33
N SER A 473 1.50 -2.07 -19.73
CA SER A 473 2.18 -0.82 -20.07
C SER A 473 3.61 -0.73 -19.53
N HIS A 474 3.86 -1.28 -18.34
CA HIS A 474 5.11 -1.11 -17.61
C HIS A 474 6.07 -2.31 -17.72
N GLN A 475 5.60 -3.52 -18.03
CA GLN A 475 6.45 -4.71 -18.20
C GLN A 475 6.24 -5.43 -19.55
N PRO A 476 6.27 -4.71 -20.69
CA PRO A 476 5.91 -5.27 -21.99
C PRO A 476 6.80 -6.45 -22.43
N ASP A 477 8.06 -6.53 -21.96
CA ASP A 477 8.92 -7.68 -22.24
C ASP A 477 8.60 -8.95 -21.43
N LYS A 478 7.87 -8.84 -20.31
CA LYS A 478 7.47 -9.98 -19.48
C LYS A 478 6.07 -10.51 -19.79
N VAL A 479 5.20 -9.68 -20.37
CA VAL A 479 3.82 -10.04 -20.68
C VAL A 479 3.74 -10.76 -22.03
N LEU A 480 3.39 -12.05 -22.02
CA LEU A 480 3.07 -12.83 -23.22
C LEU A 480 1.73 -12.45 -23.83
N ALA A 481 0.75 -12.16 -22.97
CA ALA A 481 -0.61 -11.77 -23.32
C ALA A 481 -1.31 -11.16 -22.11
N ALA A 482 -2.29 -10.28 -22.33
CA ALA A 482 -3.09 -9.67 -21.27
C ALA A 482 -4.60 -9.85 -21.50
N ALA A 483 -5.35 -10.06 -20.41
CA ALA A 483 -6.81 -10.10 -20.40
C ALA A 483 -7.41 -9.20 -19.30
N PRO A 484 -7.51 -7.88 -19.52
CA PRO A 484 -8.19 -6.95 -18.62
C PRO A 484 -9.71 -7.17 -18.68
N VAL A 485 -10.34 -7.43 -17.53
CA VAL A 485 -11.80 -7.69 -17.44
C VAL A 485 -12.48 -6.65 -16.54
N SER A 486 -13.49 -5.94 -17.04
CA SER A 486 -14.20 -4.86 -16.32
C SER A 486 -13.28 -3.87 -15.59
N GLY A 487 -12.10 -3.60 -16.14
CA GLY A 487 -11.06 -2.77 -15.52
C GLY A 487 -11.15 -1.31 -15.92
N TYR A 488 -11.01 -0.39 -14.95
CA TYR A 488 -10.89 1.03 -15.22
C TYR A 488 -9.48 1.37 -15.75
N ILE A 489 -9.35 2.51 -16.44
CA ILE A 489 -8.13 2.86 -17.21
C ILE A 489 -7.14 3.72 -16.42
N SER A 490 -7.67 4.61 -15.57
CA SER A 490 -6.91 5.43 -14.64
C SER A 490 -7.81 5.91 -13.51
N ILE A 491 -7.21 6.24 -12.37
CA ILE A 491 -7.93 6.67 -11.16
C ILE A 491 -8.81 7.91 -11.45
N GLU A 492 -8.30 8.84 -12.26
CA GLU A 492 -9.00 10.07 -12.63
C GLU A 492 -10.13 9.82 -13.63
N ASN A 493 -9.96 8.92 -14.60
CA ASN A 493 -11.05 8.60 -15.53
C ASN A 493 -12.14 7.75 -14.87
N TYR A 494 -11.83 7.06 -13.76
CA TYR A 494 -12.80 6.32 -12.97
C TYR A 494 -13.69 7.24 -12.13
N VAL A 495 -13.09 8.15 -11.35
CA VAL A 495 -13.83 9.19 -10.60
C VAL A 495 -13.13 10.55 -10.78
N PRO A 496 -13.61 11.43 -11.68
CA PRO A 496 -12.89 12.63 -12.08
C PRO A 496 -12.61 13.63 -10.94
N PHE A 497 -11.47 14.30 -11.04
CA PHE A 497 -10.95 15.22 -10.01
C PHE A 497 -11.48 16.67 -10.20
N SER A 498 -12.49 16.87 -11.06
CA SER A 498 -13.07 18.16 -11.45
C SER A 498 -13.72 18.97 -10.31
N MET A 499 -14.01 18.34 -9.17
CA MET A 499 -14.65 18.94 -8.00
C MET A 499 -13.68 19.25 -6.84
N TRP A 500 -12.37 19.22 -7.09
CA TRP A 500 -11.37 19.72 -6.14
C TRP A 500 -11.52 21.23 -5.88
N ARG A 501 -10.96 21.71 -4.76
CA ARG A 501 -10.84 23.15 -4.47
C ARG A 501 -10.06 23.87 -5.58
N ASN A 502 -10.57 25.04 -5.98
CA ASN A 502 -9.94 25.90 -6.96
C ASN A 502 -8.46 26.18 -6.64
N ALA A 503 -7.59 25.82 -7.58
CA ALA A 503 -6.15 26.04 -7.56
C ALA A 503 -5.71 26.81 -8.82
N ASP A 504 -4.46 27.26 -8.85
CA ASP A 504 -3.87 27.80 -10.08
C ASP A 504 -3.76 26.69 -11.15
N ALA A 505 -3.95 27.03 -12.42
CA ALA A 505 -3.91 26.06 -13.51
C ALA A 505 -2.53 25.37 -13.65
N SER A 506 -1.44 26.09 -13.36
CA SER A 506 -0.09 25.50 -13.36
C SER A 506 0.09 24.49 -12.22
N LEU A 507 -0.49 24.77 -11.04
CA LEU A 507 -0.49 23.85 -9.92
C LEU A 507 -1.40 22.63 -10.15
N ALA A 508 -2.55 22.80 -10.80
CA ALA A 508 -3.38 21.67 -11.21
C ALA A 508 -2.62 20.74 -12.18
N ALA A 509 -1.84 21.31 -13.12
CA ALA A 509 -0.99 20.55 -14.02
C ALA A 509 0.16 19.80 -13.32
N ILE A 510 0.70 20.31 -12.19
CA ILE A 510 1.63 19.56 -11.33
C ILE A 510 0.96 18.27 -10.84
N LEU A 511 -0.24 18.36 -10.27
CA LEU A 511 -0.94 17.21 -9.68
C LEU A 511 -1.30 16.13 -10.70
N GLU A 512 -1.75 16.54 -11.88
CA GLU A 512 -1.98 15.62 -13.00
C GLU A 512 -0.66 14.97 -13.45
N SER A 513 0.42 15.75 -13.51
CA SER A 513 1.76 15.25 -13.84
C SER A 513 2.28 14.22 -12.82
N SER A 514 1.97 14.42 -11.53
CA SER A 514 2.29 13.47 -10.45
C SER A 514 1.52 12.15 -10.54
N ARG A 515 0.46 12.06 -11.35
CA ARG A 515 -0.36 10.85 -11.51
C ARG A 515 -0.17 10.13 -12.84
N ARG A 516 0.84 10.52 -13.63
CA ARG A 516 1.15 9.92 -14.94
C ARG A 516 1.47 8.43 -14.94
N ASN A 517 1.95 7.88 -13.82
CA ASN A 517 2.18 6.44 -13.66
C ASN A 517 0.86 5.62 -13.61
N PHE A 518 -0.27 6.30 -13.37
CA PHE A 518 -1.60 5.70 -13.25
C PHE A 518 -2.47 5.93 -14.51
N LYS A 519 -1.93 6.56 -15.57
CA LYS A 519 -2.63 7.02 -16.77
C LYS A 519 -2.44 6.05 -17.94
N HIS A 520 -3.01 4.85 -17.85
CA HIS A 520 -2.74 3.78 -18.83
C HIS A 520 -3.28 4.08 -20.23
N GLU A 521 -4.26 4.99 -20.33
CA GLU A 521 -4.75 5.56 -21.59
C GLU A 521 -3.71 6.40 -22.36
N LEU A 522 -2.62 6.82 -21.71
CA LEU A 522 -1.49 7.53 -22.34
C LEU A 522 -0.31 6.61 -22.65
N LEU A 523 -0.45 5.30 -22.40
CA LEU A 523 0.61 4.29 -22.52
C LEU A 523 0.26 3.17 -23.51
N THR A 524 -0.81 3.33 -24.31
CA THR A 524 -1.31 2.32 -25.25
C THR A 524 -0.31 1.94 -26.35
N GLU A 525 0.56 2.88 -26.77
CA GLU A 525 1.67 2.59 -27.68
C GLU A 525 2.63 1.51 -27.14
N ASN A 526 2.73 1.34 -25.81
CA ASN A 526 3.56 0.31 -25.16
C ASN A 526 3.10 -1.12 -25.48
N PHE A 527 1.89 -1.30 -26.00
CA PHE A 527 1.27 -2.62 -26.15
C PHE A 527 1.57 -3.34 -27.48
N ALA A 528 1.97 -2.60 -28.53
CA ALA A 528 2.19 -3.18 -29.86
C ALA A 528 3.10 -4.42 -29.83
N GLY A 529 2.64 -5.52 -30.47
CA GLY A 529 3.25 -6.86 -30.41
C GLY A 529 2.64 -7.80 -29.37
N ILE A 530 1.90 -7.31 -28.37
CA ILE A 530 1.35 -8.12 -27.27
C ILE A 530 -0.15 -8.41 -27.51
N PRO A 531 -0.59 -9.67 -27.56
CA PRO A 531 -2.01 -10.03 -27.65
C PRO A 531 -2.81 -9.55 -26.44
N ILE A 532 -3.96 -8.91 -26.71
CA ILE A 532 -4.90 -8.42 -25.69
C ILE A 532 -6.29 -9.00 -25.96
N LEU A 533 -6.95 -9.49 -24.90
CA LEU A 533 -8.36 -9.86 -24.90
C LEU A 533 -9.10 -9.13 -23.78
N GLN A 534 -9.81 -8.07 -24.13
CA GLN A 534 -10.68 -7.33 -23.22
C GLN A 534 -12.04 -8.02 -23.10
N GLN A 535 -12.59 -8.09 -21.89
CA GLN A 535 -13.98 -8.49 -21.66
C GLN A 535 -14.66 -7.51 -20.69
N HIS A 536 -15.94 -7.19 -20.92
CA HIS A 536 -16.67 -6.24 -20.05
C HIS A 536 -18.17 -6.54 -20.06
N GLY A 537 -18.85 -6.38 -18.92
CA GLY A 537 -20.31 -6.39 -18.87
C GLY A 537 -20.91 -5.13 -19.51
N ALA A 538 -21.88 -5.27 -20.41
CA ALA A 538 -22.53 -4.09 -21.03
C ALA A 538 -23.37 -3.28 -20.05
N LYS A 539 -23.78 -3.90 -18.93
CA LYS A 539 -24.58 -3.32 -17.85
C LYS A 539 -23.76 -3.13 -16.57
N ASP A 540 -22.44 -3.05 -16.70
CA ASP A 540 -21.52 -2.76 -15.59
C ASP A 540 -21.82 -1.36 -15.02
N ASP A 541 -22.32 -1.34 -13.79
CA ASP A 541 -22.77 -0.17 -13.03
C ASP A 541 -21.70 0.35 -12.05
N ASN A 542 -20.65 -0.44 -11.80
CA ASN A 542 -19.56 -0.09 -10.91
C ASN A 542 -18.31 0.38 -11.68
N VAL A 543 -17.94 -0.24 -12.80
CA VAL A 543 -16.91 0.25 -13.72
C VAL A 543 -17.54 0.35 -15.11
N PRO A 544 -17.88 1.55 -15.63
CA PRO A 544 -18.62 1.63 -16.88
C PRO A 544 -17.85 1.04 -18.07
N ALA A 545 -18.55 0.28 -18.93
CA ALA A 545 -18.01 -0.34 -20.15
C ALA A 545 -17.27 0.63 -21.10
N TYR A 546 -17.53 1.94 -20.98
CA TYR A 546 -16.74 3.02 -21.56
C TYR A 546 -15.22 2.81 -21.41
N HIS A 547 -14.74 2.31 -20.27
CA HIS A 547 -13.32 2.08 -20.04
C HIS A 547 -12.69 1.09 -21.03
N SER A 548 -13.30 -0.07 -21.25
CA SER A 548 -12.80 -1.04 -22.25
C SER A 548 -13.06 -0.57 -23.68
N ARG A 549 -14.19 0.10 -23.95
CA ARG A 549 -14.47 0.70 -25.27
C ARG A 549 -13.39 1.72 -25.64
N LEU A 550 -12.98 2.58 -24.70
CA LEU A 550 -11.94 3.58 -24.90
C LEU A 550 -10.56 2.94 -25.08
N MET A 551 -10.16 1.96 -24.26
CA MET A 551 -8.89 1.25 -24.50
C MET A 551 -8.89 0.51 -25.84
N HIS A 552 -10.02 -0.07 -26.25
CA HIS A 552 -10.15 -0.71 -27.55
C HIS A 552 -9.97 0.30 -28.69
N GLN A 553 -10.58 1.48 -28.58
CA GLN A 553 -10.39 2.59 -29.52
C GLN A 553 -8.93 3.08 -29.56
N LEU A 554 -8.35 3.47 -28.41
CA LEU A 554 -7.01 4.02 -28.33
C LEU A 554 -5.95 3.04 -28.85
N THR A 555 -6.04 1.75 -28.51
CA THR A 555 -5.13 0.75 -29.06
C THR A 555 -5.21 0.68 -30.59
N TRP A 556 -6.42 0.75 -31.17
CA TRP A 556 -6.60 0.78 -32.62
C TRP A 556 -6.07 2.07 -33.26
N GLU A 557 -6.23 3.22 -32.61
CA GLU A 557 -5.67 4.51 -33.05
C GLU A 557 -4.13 4.48 -33.10
N ASP A 558 -3.50 3.82 -32.13
CA ASP A 558 -2.05 3.52 -32.10
C ASP A 558 -1.61 2.40 -33.07
N GLY A 559 -2.54 1.87 -33.89
CA GLY A 559 -2.25 0.85 -34.89
C GLY A 559 -2.15 -0.59 -34.36
N TRP A 560 -2.64 -0.87 -33.14
CA TRP A 560 -2.63 -2.21 -32.54
C TRP A 560 -4.02 -2.70 -32.13
N MET A 561 -4.46 -3.84 -32.65
CA MET A 561 -5.80 -4.36 -32.33
C MET A 561 -5.82 -5.17 -31.02
N SER A 562 -6.56 -4.68 -30.02
CA SER A 562 -7.08 -5.51 -28.94
C SER A 562 -8.37 -6.23 -29.37
N ASN A 563 -8.58 -7.48 -28.95
CA ASN A 563 -9.87 -8.15 -29.13
C ASN A 563 -10.80 -7.71 -27.99
N TYR A 564 -12.04 -7.31 -28.30
CA TYR A 564 -12.99 -6.85 -27.29
C TYR A 564 -14.30 -7.65 -27.31
N HIS A 565 -14.66 -8.21 -26.16
CA HIS A 565 -15.91 -8.96 -25.96
C HIS A 565 -16.78 -8.25 -24.93
N GLU A 566 -17.84 -7.59 -25.41
CA GLU A 566 -18.86 -7.00 -24.55
C GLU A 566 -20.00 -8.00 -24.30
N LEU A 567 -20.32 -8.24 -23.03
CA LEU A 567 -21.34 -9.19 -22.59
C LEU A 567 -22.66 -8.45 -22.34
N ALA A 568 -23.57 -8.49 -23.32
CA ALA A 568 -24.77 -7.65 -23.41
C ALA A 568 -25.67 -7.60 -22.15
N GLU A 569 -25.73 -8.68 -21.37
CA GLU A 569 -26.61 -8.81 -20.20
C GLU A 569 -25.86 -8.88 -18.86
N ALA A 570 -24.52 -8.86 -18.87
CA ALA A 570 -23.72 -8.94 -17.65
C ALA A 570 -23.52 -7.56 -17.00
N GLY A 571 -23.62 -7.53 -15.67
CA GLY A 571 -23.19 -6.40 -14.83
C GLY A 571 -21.71 -6.49 -14.44
N HIS A 572 -21.33 -5.85 -13.34
CA HIS A 572 -19.92 -5.77 -12.92
C HIS A 572 -19.25 -7.11 -12.62
N TYR A 573 -19.98 -8.02 -11.95
CA TYR A 573 -19.43 -9.30 -11.50
C TYR A 573 -20.43 -10.43 -11.69
N PHE A 574 -19.92 -11.62 -12.00
CA PHE A 574 -20.65 -12.88 -12.00
C PHE A 574 -19.67 -14.04 -11.78
N GLU A 575 -20.16 -15.20 -11.33
CA GLU A 575 -19.34 -16.39 -11.13
C GLU A 575 -18.70 -16.83 -12.46
N GLY A 576 -17.37 -17.07 -12.45
CA GLY A 576 -16.64 -17.44 -13.67
C GLY A 576 -16.33 -16.28 -14.62
N ILE A 577 -16.46 -15.01 -14.20
CA ILE A 577 -16.17 -13.82 -15.02
C ILE A 577 -14.77 -13.82 -15.65
N LEU A 578 -13.76 -14.38 -14.98
CA LEU A 578 -12.38 -14.52 -15.51
C LEU A 578 -12.15 -15.80 -16.32
N THR A 579 -13.14 -16.69 -16.41
CA THR A 579 -13.04 -18.03 -17.01
C THR A 579 -14.17 -18.33 -18.00
N THR A 580 -14.65 -17.31 -18.72
CA THR A 580 -15.56 -17.48 -19.86
C THR A 580 -14.86 -18.21 -21.03
N ASP A 581 -15.61 -18.86 -21.92
CA ASP A 581 -15.03 -19.62 -23.04
C ASP A 581 -14.00 -18.83 -23.89
N PRO A 582 -14.22 -17.54 -24.25
CA PRO A 582 -13.21 -16.74 -24.96
C PRO A 582 -11.91 -16.56 -24.16
N LEU A 583 -12.03 -16.30 -22.85
CA LEU A 583 -10.89 -16.12 -21.95
C LEU A 583 -10.11 -17.43 -21.79
N VAL A 584 -10.79 -18.56 -21.52
CA VAL A 584 -10.17 -19.89 -21.37
C VAL A 584 -9.40 -20.29 -22.62
N GLU A 585 -9.96 -20.08 -23.81
CA GLU A 585 -9.27 -20.35 -25.08
C GLU A 585 -8.09 -19.40 -25.33
N PHE A 586 -8.23 -18.12 -24.94
CA PHE A 586 -7.12 -17.16 -25.02
C PHE A 586 -5.94 -17.53 -24.14
N TYR A 587 -6.17 -17.93 -22.88
CA TYR A 587 -5.09 -18.42 -22.01
C TYR A 587 -4.48 -19.72 -22.55
N ARG A 588 -5.31 -20.67 -23.02
CA ARG A 588 -4.85 -21.93 -23.62
C ARG A 588 -3.93 -21.69 -24.83
N ARG A 589 -4.19 -20.67 -25.62
CA ARG A 589 -3.37 -20.28 -26.77
C ARG A 589 -2.03 -19.71 -26.33
N HIS A 590 -2.04 -18.71 -25.46
CA HIS A 590 -0.83 -17.96 -25.10
C HIS A 590 0.05 -18.63 -24.05
N THR A 591 -0.45 -19.66 -23.35
CA THR A 591 0.38 -20.54 -22.49
C THR A 591 1.15 -21.62 -23.27
N ARG A 592 0.80 -21.84 -24.56
CA ARG A 592 1.43 -22.86 -25.42
C ARG A 592 2.44 -22.32 -26.43
N VAL A 593 2.45 -21.01 -26.66
CA VAL A 593 3.23 -20.35 -27.70
C VAL A 593 4.41 -19.63 -27.07
N SER A 594 5.61 -19.82 -27.63
CA SER A 594 6.78 -19.00 -27.29
C SER A 594 6.57 -17.57 -27.77
N ARG A 595 6.87 -16.60 -26.91
CA ARG A 595 6.80 -15.13 -27.14
C ARG A 595 6.90 -14.71 -28.61
N ASN A 596 5.83 -14.05 -29.11
CA ASN A 596 5.76 -13.53 -30.48
C ASN A 596 6.92 -12.58 -30.81
N GLU A 597 7.30 -12.53 -32.09
CA GLU A 597 8.24 -11.50 -32.58
C GLU A 597 7.67 -10.10 -32.34
N SER A 598 8.48 -9.26 -31.70
CA SER A 598 8.18 -7.88 -31.34
C SER A 598 8.11 -7.04 -32.62
N ALA A 599 7.12 -6.14 -32.68
CA ALA A 599 6.80 -5.37 -33.88
C ALA A 599 8.02 -4.70 -34.54
N GLU A 600 8.00 -4.60 -35.89
CA GLU A 600 9.05 -3.91 -36.64
C GLU A 600 9.14 -2.42 -36.29
N ARG A 601 8.01 -1.82 -35.91
CA ARG A 601 7.92 -0.45 -35.42
C ARG A 601 7.12 -0.42 -34.13
N PHE A 602 7.62 0.28 -33.13
CA PHE A 602 6.92 0.50 -31.86
C PHE A 602 7.48 1.73 -31.13
N SER A 603 6.67 2.33 -30.27
CA SER A 603 7.04 3.49 -29.45
C SER A 603 6.89 3.15 -27.99
N THR A 604 7.91 3.40 -27.17
CA THR A 604 7.78 3.28 -25.71
C THR A 604 7.56 4.66 -25.11
N ILE A 605 6.47 4.83 -24.36
CA ILE A 605 6.17 5.99 -23.52
C ILE A 605 6.59 5.65 -22.09
N ILE A 606 7.38 6.54 -21.47
CA ILE A 606 8.05 6.31 -20.19
C ILE A 606 7.58 7.37 -19.18
N PRO A 607 6.69 7.04 -18.22
CA PRO A 607 6.48 7.87 -17.03
C PRO A 607 7.76 7.95 -16.20
N SER A 608 7.87 8.93 -15.30
CA SER A 608 8.96 8.98 -14.31
C SER A 608 8.77 7.91 -13.23
N SER A 609 9.02 6.66 -13.59
CA SER A 609 8.92 5.50 -12.71
C SER A 609 10.01 4.45 -13.03
N PRO A 610 10.66 3.85 -12.01
CA PRO A 610 11.61 2.76 -12.20
C PRO A 610 10.92 1.41 -12.44
N ASP A 611 9.59 1.37 -12.35
CA ASP A 611 8.79 0.16 -12.60
C ASP A 611 8.62 -0.11 -14.11
N MET A 612 9.14 0.78 -14.96
CA MET A 612 9.27 0.59 -16.41
C MET A 612 10.37 -0.43 -16.75
N GLY A 613 9.96 -1.64 -17.12
CA GLY A 613 10.82 -2.67 -17.69
C GLY A 613 11.23 -2.38 -19.12
N SER A 614 12.07 -3.26 -19.68
CA SER A 614 12.50 -3.14 -21.08
C SER A 614 11.35 -3.37 -22.07
N ARG A 615 11.49 -2.81 -23.26
CA ARG A 615 10.69 -3.17 -24.44
C ARG A 615 11.57 -3.51 -25.63
N GLY A 616 11.44 -4.73 -26.14
CA GLY A 616 12.32 -5.25 -27.17
C GLY A 616 13.79 -5.27 -26.75
N GLY A 617 14.05 -5.40 -25.45
CA GLY A 617 15.37 -5.26 -24.82
C GLY A 617 15.81 -3.83 -24.50
N LEU A 618 15.13 -2.77 -24.95
CA LEU A 618 15.51 -1.39 -24.64
C LEU A 618 14.92 -0.95 -23.30
N LEU A 619 15.76 -0.53 -22.34
CA LEU A 619 15.34 -0.06 -21.01
C LEU A 619 15.89 1.35 -20.76
N VAL A 620 15.01 2.31 -20.46
CA VAL A 620 15.38 3.71 -20.15
C VAL A 620 15.75 3.84 -18.67
N ASP A 621 17.03 4.08 -18.38
CA ASP A 621 17.53 4.28 -17.02
C ASP A 621 17.16 5.67 -16.45
N GLN A 622 17.04 6.69 -17.31
CA GLN A 622 16.93 8.08 -16.85
C GLN A 622 16.31 9.02 -17.90
N LEU A 623 15.39 9.88 -17.45
CA LEU A 623 14.84 11.00 -18.22
C LEU A 623 15.63 12.28 -17.97
N TRP A 624 15.57 13.25 -18.89
CA TRP A 624 16.11 14.60 -18.65
C TRP A 624 15.32 15.36 -17.58
N SER A 625 14.00 15.18 -17.52
CA SER A 625 13.18 15.74 -16.46
C SER A 625 11.93 14.88 -16.22
N PRO A 626 11.51 14.66 -14.97
CA PRO A 626 10.28 13.92 -14.65
C PRO A 626 9.01 14.71 -14.98
N ASP A 627 9.12 16.02 -15.22
CA ASP A 627 8.00 16.92 -15.52
C ASP A 627 7.33 16.64 -16.87
N ARG A 628 7.88 15.74 -17.69
CA ARG A 628 7.33 15.26 -18.97
C ARG A 628 7.54 13.74 -19.12
N TYR A 629 6.72 13.08 -19.93
CA TYR A 629 6.98 11.69 -20.34
C TYR A 629 8.29 11.62 -21.15
N GLY A 630 9.02 10.51 -21.01
CA GLY A 630 10.00 10.08 -22.00
C GLY A 630 9.32 9.39 -23.18
N ARG A 631 9.94 9.44 -24.36
CA ARG A 631 9.52 8.69 -25.56
C ARG A 631 10.72 8.09 -26.27
N LEU A 632 10.57 6.84 -26.72
CA LEU A 632 11.54 6.11 -27.52
C LEU A 632 10.83 5.43 -28.69
N ASP A 633 10.91 6.04 -29.88
CA ASP A 633 10.38 5.51 -31.12
C ASP A 633 11.41 4.60 -31.79
N VAL A 634 11.05 3.35 -32.07
CA VAL A 634 11.96 2.31 -32.57
C VAL A 634 11.47 1.80 -33.92
N ALA A 635 12.35 1.85 -34.93
CA ALA A 635 12.15 1.20 -36.22
C ALA A 635 13.26 0.18 -36.49
N ARG A 636 12.89 -1.10 -36.49
CA ARG A 636 13.70 -2.22 -36.96
C ARG A 636 13.44 -2.40 -38.45
N ASN A 637 14.49 -2.35 -39.27
CA ASN A 637 14.37 -2.61 -40.69
C ASN A 637 15.09 -3.91 -41.04
N GLN A 638 14.36 -4.94 -41.47
CA GLN A 638 14.93 -6.24 -41.83
C GLN A 638 15.93 -6.18 -43.01
N SER A 639 15.92 -5.08 -43.78
CA SER A 639 16.84 -4.84 -44.91
C SER A 639 18.04 -3.95 -44.60
N GLN A 640 18.21 -3.50 -43.34
CA GLN A 640 19.31 -2.64 -42.91
C GLN A 640 20.05 -3.22 -41.71
N ASP A 641 21.37 -3.03 -41.66
CA ASP A 641 22.23 -3.46 -40.56
C ASP A 641 22.11 -2.59 -39.28
N PHE A 642 20.97 -1.91 -39.07
CA PHE A 642 20.74 -1.07 -37.89
C PHE A 642 19.27 -0.94 -37.49
N TRP A 643 19.02 -0.66 -36.21
CA TRP A 643 17.75 -0.13 -35.72
C TRP A 643 17.83 1.40 -35.65
N ARG A 644 16.76 2.12 -36.03
CA ARG A 644 16.65 3.57 -35.81
C ARG A 644 15.85 3.83 -34.55
N LEU A 645 16.39 4.68 -33.69
CA LEU A 645 15.79 5.21 -32.48
C LEU A 645 15.65 6.73 -32.61
N GLU A 646 14.45 7.24 -32.35
CA GLU A 646 14.19 8.67 -32.18
C GLU A 646 13.71 8.89 -30.73
N THR A 647 14.27 9.88 -30.03
CA THR A 647 14.08 10.06 -28.58
C THR A 647 13.49 11.41 -28.22
N SER A 648 12.72 11.45 -27.13
CA SER A 648 12.29 12.70 -26.50
C SER A 648 12.35 12.58 -24.99
N ASN A 649 12.99 13.55 -24.32
CA ASN A 649 13.17 13.60 -22.87
C ASN A 649 13.92 12.38 -22.26
N VAL A 650 14.54 11.52 -23.07
CA VAL A 650 15.39 10.41 -22.62
C VAL A 650 16.84 10.91 -22.49
N ARG A 651 17.49 10.69 -21.35
CA ARG A 651 18.91 11.01 -21.14
C ARG A 651 19.81 9.78 -21.23
N ARG A 652 19.36 8.64 -20.70
CA ARG A 652 20.16 7.42 -20.60
C ARG A 652 19.29 6.17 -20.76
N PHE A 653 19.77 5.20 -21.54
CA PHE A 653 19.15 3.88 -21.69
C PHE A 653 20.21 2.79 -21.90
N HIS A 654 19.84 1.52 -21.72
CA HIS A 654 20.67 0.37 -22.05
C HIS A 654 19.87 -0.76 -22.71
N ILE A 655 20.59 -1.77 -23.19
CA ILE A 655 20.01 -2.97 -23.79
C ILE A 655 20.11 -4.15 -22.81
N VAL A 656 18.97 -4.74 -22.47
CA VAL A 656 18.76 -5.91 -21.62
C VAL A 656 18.66 -7.18 -22.48
N PRO A 657 19.59 -8.15 -22.38
CA PRO A 657 19.59 -9.35 -23.23
C PRO A 657 18.33 -10.20 -23.16
N GLN A 658 17.69 -10.30 -21.98
CA GLN A 658 16.49 -11.09 -21.73
C GLN A 658 15.29 -10.59 -22.56
N GLY A 659 15.26 -9.30 -22.93
CA GLY A 659 14.24 -8.73 -23.81
C GLY A 659 14.49 -8.97 -25.31
N LEU A 660 15.69 -9.45 -25.70
CA LEU A 660 16.08 -9.62 -27.10
C LEU A 660 15.63 -10.98 -27.67
N GLN A 661 15.04 -10.94 -28.86
CA GLN A 661 14.46 -12.12 -29.53
C GLN A 661 15.40 -12.75 -30.57
N ARG A 662 16.68 -12.89 -30.21
CA ARG A 662 17.79 -13.53 -30.96
C ARG A 662 18.38 -12.83 -32.19
N LEU A 663 17.61 -12.06 -32.96
CA LEU A 663 18.16 -11.26 -34.07
C LEU A 663 18.29 -9.78 -33.67
N HIS A 664 19.52 -9.27 -33.67
CA HIS A 664 19.82 -7.87 -33.45
C HIS A 664 20.84 -7.38 -34.49
N PRO A 665 20.82 -6.08 -34.86
CA PRO A 665 21.77 -5.51 -35.79
C PRO A 665 23.18 -5.42 -35.18
N PRO A 666 24.21 -5.16 -35.99
CA PRO A 666 25.52 -4.73 -35.50
C PRO A 666 25.55 -3.27 -35.01
N LYS A 667 24.59 -2.43 -35.43
CA LYS A 667 24.56 -0.98 -35.16
C LYS A 667 23.17 -0.47 -34.74
N ILE A 668 23.15 0.74 -34.20
CA ILE A 668 21.94 1.48 -33.83
C ILE A 668 22.13 2.96 -34.19
N LEU A 669 21.07 3.61 -34.66
CA LEU A 669 21.07 5.02 -35.08
C LEU A 669 20.16 5.80 -34.13
N VAL A 670 20.73 6.52 -33.16
CA VAL A 670 19.98 7.23 -32.11
C VAL A 670 20.01 8.73 -32.39
N ASP A 671 18.87 9.35 -32.67
CA ASP A 671 18.72 10.76 -33.06
C ASP A 671 19.70 11.19 -34.19
N GLY A 672 19.95 10.27 -35.14
CA GLY A 672 20.89 10.47 -36.24
C GLY A 672 22.36 10.13 -35.93
N THR A 673 22.69 9.77 -34.70
CA THR A 673 24.05 9.35 -34.28
C THR A 673 24.22 7.83 -34.46
N GLU A 674 25.18 7.40 -35.28
CA GLU A 674 25.47 5.97 -35.50
C GLU A 674 26.36 5.42 -34.38
N LEU A 675 25.88 4.41 -33.66
CA LEU A 675 26.58 3.75 -32.56
C LEU A 675 26.58 2.22 -32.73
N PRO A 676 27.57 1.49 -32.16
CA PRO A 676 27.51 0.03 -32.06
C PRO A 676 26.28 -0.46 -31.27
N PHE A 677 25.68 -1.58 -31.68
CA PHE A 677 24.65 -2.25 -30.89
C PHE A 677 25.32 -3.14 -29.83
N VAL A 678 25.20 -2.79 -28.55
CA VAL A 678 25.90 -3.47 -27.45
C VAL A 678 24.89 -3.89 -26.36
N PRO A 679 24.47 -5.17 -26.33
CA PRO A 679 23.77 -5.73 -25.18
C PRO A 679 24.62 -5.63 -23.92
N SER A 680 23.98 -5.33 -22.78
CA SER A 680 24.62 -5.39 -21.46
C SER A 680 25.00 -6.83 -21.11
N GLY A 681 26.10 -7.02 -20.39
CA GLY A 681 26.55 -8.37 -20.04
C GLY A 681 25.79 -8.97 -18.86
N ASN A 682 25.84 -8.26 -17.74
CA ASN A 682 25.14 -8.58 -16.49
C ASN A 682 24.92 -7.27 -15.70
N GLU A 683 24.27 -7.34 -14.54
CA GLU A 683 23.94 -6.16 -13.71
C GLU A 683 25.17 -5.32 -13.30
N THR A 684 26.37 -5.91 -13.27
CA THR A 684 27.64 -5.24 -12.92
C THR A 684 28.48 -4.83 -14.13
N ASN A 685 28.02 -5.11 -15.36
CA ASN A 685 28.68 -4.77 -16.62
C ASN A 685 27.63 -4.33 -17.66
N ILE A 686 26.97 -3.24 -17.34
CA ILE A 686 25.98 -2.57 -18.19
C ILE A 686 26.72 -1.64 -19.16
N THR A 687 26.24 -1.54 -20.39
CA THR A 687 26.71 -0.55 -21.37
C THR A 687 25.55 0.40 -21.67
N TRP A 688 25.73 1.67 -21.35
CA TRP A 688 24.72 2.70 -21.54
C TRP A 688 24.94 3.49 -22.82
N TYR A 689 23.83 3.85 -23.44
CA TYR A 689 23.71 4.97 -24.36
C TYR A 689 23.36 6.19 -23.51
N ILE A 690 24.13 7.27 -23.62
CA ILE A 690 23.91 8.51 -22.87
C ILE A 690 23.93 9.70 -23.83
N GLN A 691 23.00 10.64 -23.63
CA GLN A 691 22.98 11.93 -24.31
C GLN A 691 23.66 12.99 -23.44
N ASP A 692 24.58 13.75 -24.03
CA ASP A 692 25.21 14.90 -23.38
C ASP A 692 24.32 16.16 -23.44
N SER A 693 24.74 17.24 -22.77
CA SER A 693 24.01 18.51 -22.77
C SER A 693 24.02 19.26 -24.11
N SER A 694 24.77 18.78 -25.10
CA SER A 694 24.76 19.29 -26.49
C SER A 694 23.83 18.47 -27.40
N GLY A 695 23.24 17.38 -26.90
CA GLY A 695 22.35 16.48 -27.64
C GLY A 695 23.08 15.34 -28.36
N GLN A 696 24.40 15.18 -28.18
CA GLN A 696 25.16 14.10 -28.79
C GLN A 696 25.05 12.80 -27.98
N TRP A 697 24.93 11.67 -28.67
CA TRP A 697 24.85 10.35 -28.06
C TRP A 697 26.21 9.65 -28.06
N GLU A 698 26.59 9.07 -26.92
CA GLU A 698 27.78 8.23 -26.79
C GLU A 698 27.51 6.91 -26.06
N LEU A 699 28.46 5.97 -26.20
CA LEU A 699 28.48 4.72 -25.45
C LEU A 699 29.42 4.82 -24.27
N THR A 700 28.93 4.49 -23.07
CA THR A 700 29.75 4.43 -21.86
C THR A 700 29.52 3.16 -21.05
N ARG A 701 30.56 2.73 -20.33
CA ARG A 701 30.52 1.72 -19.28
C ARG A 701 30.88 2.30 -17.90
N ASP A 702 31.06 3.61 -17.82
CA ASP A 702 31.28 4.28 -16.55
C ASP A 702 29.97 4.21 -15.74
N GLY A 703 30.01 3.48 -14.63
CA GLY A 703 28.92 3.40 -13.66
C GLY A 703 28.92 4.52 -12.63
N GLY A 704 29.93 5.40 -12.63
CA GLY A 704 30.12 6.46 -11.63
C GLY A 704 28.99 7.48 -11.53
N TRP A 705 28.13 7.56 -12.55
CA TRP A 705 26.89 8.35 -12.51
C TRP A 705 25.89 7.83 -11.46
N ARG A 706 25.93 6.54 -11.11
CA ARG A 706 25.12 5.93 -10.04
C ARG A 706 25.67 6.33 -8.68
N SER A 707 25.54 7.62 -8.38
CA SER A 707 26.03 8.29 -7.19
C SER A 707 24.97 9.25 -6.68
N LEU A 708 25.18 9.82 -5.49
CA LEU A 708 24.28 10.78 -4.86
C LEU A 708 23.96 12.03 -5.71
N SER A 709 24.78 12.34 -6.72
CA SER A 709 24.63 13.54 -7.55
C SER A 709 23.64 13.41 -8.71
N GLU A 710 23.28 12.18 -9.12
CA GLU A 710 22.22 11.94 -10.11
C GLU A 710 21.08 11.09 -9.49
N ARG A 711 19.87 11.21 -10.04
CA ARG A 711 18.70 10.42 -9.65
C ARG A 711 18.69 9.11 -10.43
N TYR A 712 18.64 7.97 -9.75
CA TYR A 712 18.70 6.65 -10.40
C TYR A 712 17.99 5.53 -9.62
N GLY A 713 17.64 4.45 -10.32
CA GLY A 713 17.04 3.25 -9.73
C GLY A 713 15.79 3.58 -8.90
N ARG A 714 15.73 3.03 -7.67
CA ARG A 714 14.58 3.19 -6.74
C ARG A 714 14.29 4.63 -6.32
N GLN A 715 15.16 5.60 -6.61
CA GLN A 715 14.94 7.01 -6.34
C GLN A 715 13.99 7.69 -7.34
N ILE A 716 13.78 7.09 -8.52
CA ILE A 716 12.85 7.57 -9.54
C ILE A 716 11.40 7.35 -9.04
N GLY A 717 10.52 8.30 -9.34
CA GLY A 717 9.13 8.33 -8.87
C GLY A 717 8.70 9.77 -8.55
N THR A 718 7.64 9.92 -7.78
CA THR A 718 7.37 11.12 -6.97
C THR A 718 7.63 10.77 -5.49
N MET A 719 6.97 11.43 -4.51
CA MET A 719 7.02 11.03 -3.09
C MET A 719 6.78 9.54 -2.83
N ASP A 720 6.08 8.83 -3.72
CA ASP A 720 5.87 7.38 -3.67
C ASP A 720 7.19 6.56 -3.75
N ALA A 721 8.30 7.15 -4.22
CA ALA A 721 9.63 6.54 -4.17
C ALA A 721 10.08 6.17 -2.74
N ILE A 722 9.50 6.78 -1.70
CA ILE A 722 9.72 6.35 -0.31
C ILE A 722 9.33 4.88 -0.08
N LEU A 723 8.31 4.39 -0.79
CA LEU A 723 7.80 3.02 -0.71
C LEU A 723 8.72 2.01 -1.41
N ARG A 724 9.61 2.45 -2.32
CA ARG A 724 10.58 1.60 -3.03
C ARG A 724 11.78 1.22 -2.14
N THR A 725 11.52 0.82 -0.90
CA THR A 725 12.52 0.49 0.12
C THR A 725 13.06 -0.94 -0.01
N LYS A 726 14.33 -1.15 0.37
CA LYS A 726 14.97 -2.47 0.54
C LYS A 726 15.26 -2.67 2.03
N GLY A 727 14.52 -3.55 2.69
CA GLY A 727 14.45 -3.59 4.16
C GLY A 727 13.50 -2.55 4.75
N HIS A 728 13.39 -2.57 6.09
CA HIS A 728 12.39 -1.80 6.85
C HIS A 728 12.65 -0.28 6.76
N LEU A 729 11.59 0.50 6.88
CA LEU A 729 11.69 1.96 6.90
C LEU A 729 12.24 2.42 8.24
N ALA A 730 13.09 3.44 8.23
CA ALA A 730 13.48 4.16 9.43
C ALA A 730 12.72 5.48 9.49
N ILE A 731 12.18 5.83 10.67
CA ILE A 731 11.60 7.14 10.93
C ILE A 731 12.39 7.80 12.04
N ARG A 732 12.92 8.99 11.77
CA ARG A 732 13.76 9.78 12.67
C ARG A 732 13.02 11.05 13.08
N SER A 733 13.10 11.38 14.37
CA SER A 733 12.50 12.56 14.97
C SER A 733 13.45 13.16 16.02
N HIS A 734 13.29 14.47 16.29
CA HIS A 734 14.24 15.27 17.08
C HIS A 734 13.64 15.84 18.39
N THR A 735 12.30 15.79 18.52
CA THR A 735 11.52 16.35 19.63
C THR A 735 10.35 15.44 19.98
N SER A 736 9.86 15.49 21.22
CA SER A 736 8.66 14.78 21.69
C SER A 736 7.42 15.02 20.81
N GLU A 737 7.28 16.23 20.30
CA GLU A 737 6.19 16.66 19.43
C GLU A 737 6.31 16.01 18.05
N SER A 738 7.54 15.92 17.50
CA SER A 738 7.80 15.16 16.28
C SER A 738 7.72 13.64 16.47
N ASP A 739 8.02 13.10 17.66
CA ASP A 739 7.92 11.67 17.97
C ASP A 739 6.46 11.19 17.83
N ASN A 740 5.50 12.00 18.29
CA ASN A 740 4.07 11.71 18.14
C ASN A 740 3.64 11.67 16.66
N VAL A 741 4.21 12.54 15.80
CA VAL A 741 3.94 12.54 14.35
C VAL A 741 4.63 11.33 13.68
N ALA A 742 5.86 11.00 14.08
CA ALA A 742 6.59 9.83 13.61
C ALA A 742 5.86 8.51 13.96
N LEU A 743 5.28 8.42 15.16
CA LEU A 743 4.44 7.30 15.59
C LEU A 743 3.17 7.17 14.73
N GLN A 744 2.50 8.28 14.41
CA GLN A 744 1.36 8.25 13.48
C GLN A 744 1.77 7.81 12.07
N ILE A 745 2.89 8.30 11.54
CA ILE A 745 3.41 7.87 10.24
C ILE A 745 3.72 6.35 10.26
N SER A 746 4.38 5.84 11.31
CA SER A 746 4.63 4.40 11.49
C SER A 746 3.34 3.57 11.48
N ARG A 747 2.31 4.01 12.21
CA ARG A 747 1.00 3.34 12.25
C ARG A 747 0.35 3.33 10.86
N ASN A 748 0.38 4.46 10.16
CA ASN A 748 -0.25 4.61 8.85
C ASN A 748 0.43 3.73 7.79
N LEU A 749 1.77 3.66 7.79
CA LEU A 749 2.52 2.79 6.88
C LEU A 749 2.27 1.30 7.17
N LEU A 750 2.13 0.91 8.44
CA LEU A 750 1.67 -0.43 8.80
C LEU A 750 0.24 -0.67 8.32
N GLN A 751 -0.68 0.27 8.53
CA GLN A 751 -2.09 0.16 8.14
C GLN A 751 -2.23 -0.13 6.63
N TYR A 752 -1.71 0.76 5.78
CA TYR A 752 -1.93 0.72 4.33
C TYR A 752 -1.00 -0.25 3.58
N PHE A 753 0.22 -0.48 4.06
CA PHE A 753 1.25 -1.26 3.34
C PHE A 753 1.80 -2.46 4.11
N ALA A 754 1.29 -2.75 5.31
CA ALA A 754 1.89 -3.70 6.26
C ALA A 754 3.38 -3.42 6.59
N ALA A 755 3.86 -2.21 6.32
CA ALA A 755 5.29 -1.89 6.33
C ALA A 755 5.87 -1.90 7.75
N ASP A 756 7.05 -2.51 7.91
CA ASP A 756 7.83 -2.40 9.14
C ASP A 756 8.54 -1.05 9.22
N CYS A 757 8.41 -0.37 10.37
CA CYS A 757 8.97 0.94 10.64
C CYS A 757 9.73 0.94 11.97
N GLU A 758 11.01 1.26 11.94
CA GLU A 758 11.84 1.50 13.13
C GLU A 758 11.80 2.99 13.50
N LEU A 759 11.39 3.32 14.72
CA LEU A 759 11.52 4.68 15.26
C LEU A 759 12.93 4.87 15.84
N VAL A 760 13.71 5.77 15.25
CA VAL A 760 15.15 5.96 15.54
C VAL A 760 15.36 7.27 16.32
N SER A 761 15.80 7.16 17.57
CA SER A 761 16.26 8.31 18.36
C SER A 761 17.63 8.81 17.89
N GLU A 762 17.92 10.11 18.01
CA GLU A 762 19.23 10.72 17.66
C GLU A 762 20.45 9.99 18.27
N ARG A 763 20.28 9.36 19.42
CA ARG A 763 21.38 8.70 20.17
C ARG A 763 21.89 7.42 19.50
N SER A 764 21.17 6.87 18.54
CA SER A 764 21.59 5.74 17.74
C SER A 764 21.88 6.15 16.29
N ARG A 765 23.09 6.67 16.04
CA ARG A 765 23.70 6.58 14.70
C ARG A 765 23.92 5.09 14.41
N SER A 766 22.91 4.43 13.84
CA SER A 766 23.02 3.01 13.49
C SER A 766 24.20 2.83 12.52
N ARG A 767 24.96 1.76 12.68
CA ARG A 767 26.04 1.44 11.75
C ARG A 767 25.39 1.17 10.39
N ARG A 768 25.80 1.92 9.36
CA ARG A 768 25.39 1.69 7.96
C ARG A 768 25.56 0.20 7.63
N THR A 769 24.48 -0.47 7.25
CA THR A 769 24.49 -1.82 6.68
C THR A 769 23.88 -1.78 5.28
N SER A 770 24.25 -2.75 4.45
CA SER A 770 23.77 -2.91 3.06
C SER A 770 22.27 -3.20 2.93
N ASN A 771 21.56 -3.35 4.06
CA ASN A 771 20.14 -3.70 4.12
C ASN A 771 19.31 -2.59 4.77
N SER A 772 19.81 -1.34 4.76
CA SER A 772 19.10 -0.19 5.31
C SER A 772 18.03 0.31 4.34
N GLY A 773 16.77 0.35 4.80
CA GLY A 773 15.65 0.85 4.02
C GLY A 773 15.62 2.38 3.91
N ASN A 774 14.62 2.92 3.21
CA ASN A 774 14.49 4.37 3.04
C ASN A 774 14.19 5.07 4.38
N LEU A 775 14.49 6.37 4.45
CA LEU A 775 14.39 7.17 5.68
C LEU A 775 13.22 8.16 5.59
N ILE A 776 12.52 8.37 6.70
CA ILE A 776 11.62 9.50 6.89
C ILE A 776 12.17 10.34 8.05
N THR A 777 12.32 11.65 7.86
CA THR A 777 12.78 12.55 8.93
C THR A 777 11.68 13.56 9.24
N VAL A 778 11.27 13.60 10.51
CA VAL A 778 10.15 14.38 11.03
C VAL A 778 10.72 15.46 11.95
N VAL A 779 10.61 16.73 11.55
CA VAL A 779 11.48 17.79 12.10
C VAL A 779 10.77 19.16 12.21
N LEU A 780 11.11 19.92 13.26
CA LEU A 780 10.52 21.22 13.57
C LEU A 780 11.54 22.37 13.47
N GLY A 781 11.07 23.53 13.00
CA GLY A 781 11.84 24.78 12.99
C GLY A 781 13.16 24.68 12.25
N SER A 782 14.23 25.20 12.84
CA SER A 782 15.58 25.22 12.24
C SER A 782 16.39 23.93 12.42
N GLN A 783 15.78 22.84 12.90
CA GLN A 783 16.48 21.57 13.19
C GLN A 783 16.73 20.68 11.96
N LEU A 784 16.49 21.19 10.74
CA LEU A 784 16.68 20.40 9.51
C LEU A 784 18.17 20.15 9.23
N ASP A 785 18.60 18.90 9.38
CA ASP A 785 19.93 18.43 8.96
C ASP A 785 20.26 18.82 7.52
N GLN A 786 21.51 19.19 7.26
CA GLN A 786 22.05 19.33 5.91
C GLN A 786 21.87 18.02 5.12
N SER A 787 21.52 18.13 3.83
CA SER A 787 21.43 16.96 2.94
C SER A 787 22.82 16.32 2.78
N GLU A 788 22.88 15.00 2.59
CA GLU A 788 24.12 14.34 2.16
C GLU A 788 24.60 14.89 0.78
N LEU A 789 23.70 15.47 -0.02
CA LEU A 789 24.03 16.20 -1.25
C LEU A 789 24.15 17.71 -0.97
N ASP A 790 25.39 18.22 -0.92
CA ASP A 790 25.67 19.66 -0.70
C ASP A 790 24.99 20.60 -1.71
N THR A 791 24.70 20.10 -2.92
CA THR A 791 24.01 20.84 -3.98
C THR A 791 22.50 20.63 -4.00
N PHE A 792 21.89 20.11 -2.93
CA PHE A 792 20.43 20.01 -2.85
C PHE A 792 19.76 21.41 -2.86
N PRO A 793 18.58 21.60 -3.48
CA PRO A 793 18.01 22.94 -3.72
C PRO A 793 17.08 23.44 -2.61
N ILE A 794 16.73 22.64 -1.60
CA ILE A 794 15.87 23.05 -0.48
C ILE A 794 16.65 23.00 0.84
N SER A 795 16.59 24.09 1.62
CA SER A 795 17.13 24.16 2.97
C SER A 795 16.25 25.00 3.89
N ALA A 796 16.39 24.83 5.21
CA ALA A 796 15.80 25.70 6.22
C ALA A 796 16.95 26.35 7.01
N LEU A 797 16.92 27.68 7.15
CA LEU A 797 17.94 28.47 7.84
C LEU A 797 17.28 29.52 8.72
N ASP A 798 17.67 29.59 9.99
CA ASP A 798 17.14 30.49 11.02
C ASP A 798 15.60 30.46 11.13
N THR A 799 14.92 31.35 10.40
CA THR A 799 13.47 31.55 10.37
C THR A 799 12.90 31.56 8.94
N ARG A 800 13.60 30.92 7.99
CA ARG A 800 13.21 30.85 6.56
C ARG A 800 13.39 29.47 5.97
N LEU A 801 12.46 29.06 5.11
CA LEU A 801 12.62 27.96 4.16
C LEU A 801 13.07 28.52 2.81
N ILE A 802 14.12 27.96 2.22
CA ILE A 802 14.79 28.49 1.02
C ILE A 802 14.78 27.44 -0.09
N LEU A 803 14.28 27.81 -1.26
CA LEU A 803 14.23 26.98 -2.48
C LEU A 803 15.05 27.65 -3.59
N ARG A 804 16.04 26.95 -4.16
CA ARG A 804 16.79 27.43 -5.32
C ARG A 804 16.00 27.20 -6.61
N ARG A 805 15.74 28.27 -7.38
CA ARG A 805 14.96 28.24 -8.63
C ARG A 805 15.66 27.40 -9.72
N PRO A 806 14.94 26.90 -10.74
CA PRO A 806 15.49 26.10 -11.83
C PRO A 806 16.65 26.74 -12.63
N ASP A 807 16.83 28.07 -12.55
CA ASP A 807 17.97 28.76 -13.17
C ASP A 807 19.29 28.63 -12.39
N GLY A 808 19.27 28.00 -11.21
CA GLY A 808 20.42 27.76 -10.35
C GLY A 808 21.03 29.02 -9.71
N ARG A 809 20.44 30.21 -9.93
CA ARG A 809 21.02 31.51 -9.54
C ARG A 809 20.13 32.32 -8.61
N ARG A 810 18.82 32.14 -8.70
CA ARG A 810 17.83 32.83 -7.85
C ARG A 810 17.25 31.86 -6.82
N TYR A 811 16.76 32.44 -5.73
CA TYR A 811 16.10 31.72 -4.66
C TYR A 811 14.64 32.20 -4.53
N VAL A 812 13.84 31.40 -3.84
CA VAL A 812 12.58 31.79 -3.21
C VAL A 812 12.72 31.52 -1.73
N GLU A 813 12.27 32.46 -0.92
CA GLU A 813 12.40 32.40 0.53
C GLU A 813 11.00 32.57 1.14
N TYR A 814 10.66 31.67 2.07
CA TYR A 814 9.41 31.70 2.83
C TYR A 814 9.75 31.94 4.30
N ASP A 815 9.41 33.12 4.82
CA ASP A 815 9.51 33.43 6.24
C ASP A 815 8.60 32.50 7.05
N PHE A 816 9.02 32.13 8.27
CA PHE A 816 8.23 31.27 9.15
C PHE A 816 6.91 31.98 9.55
N GLU A 817 5.80 31.50 9.00
CA GLU A 817 4.44 31.79 9.45
C GLU A 817 3.81 30.58 10.18
N PRO A 818 2.82 30.79 11.07
CA PRO A 818 2.12 29.68 11.72
C PRO A 818 1.50 28.71 10.70
N GLY A 819 1.68 27.41 10.89
CA GLY A 819 1.21 26.41 9.93
C GLY A 819 2.04 26.30 8.64
N LEU A 820 3.16 27.03 8.49
CA LEU A 820 4.11 26.79 7.40
C LEU A 820 4.71 25.38 7.55
N GLY A 821 4.59 24.56 6.50
CA GLY A 821 5.15 23.23 6.45
C GLY A 821 5.67 22.89 5.06
N ALA A 822 6.51 21.86 4.99
CA ALA A 822 7.03 21.35 3.73
C ALA A 822 7.27 19.85 3.81
N ILE A 823 7.11 19.19 2.68
CA ILE A 823 7.43 17.77 2.52
C ILE A 823 8.15 17.58 1.18
N PHE A 824 9.29 16.88 1.20
CA PHE A 824 10.13 16.72 0.02
C PHE A 824 11.05 15.49 0.09
N LEU A 825 11.34 14.90 -1.07
CA LEU A 825 12.37 13.88 -1.22
C LEU A 825 13.78 14.49 -1.35
N ARG A 826 14.79 13.81 -0.81
CA ARG A 826 16.21 14.05 -1.10
C ARG A 826 16.99 12.73 -1.21
N PRO A 827 18.11 12.69 -1.95
CA PRO A 827 18.85 11.45 -2.16
C PRO A 827 19.59 10.98 -0.91
N LEU A 828 19.80 9.67 -0.82
CA LEU A 828 20.75 8.98 0.03
C LEU A 828 21.56 7.98 -0.81
N ASP A 829 22.69 7.50 -0.27
CA ASP A 829 23.49 6.42 -0.87
C ASP A 829 22.66 5.15 -1.19
N ASP A 830 23.16 4.27 -2.08
CA ASP A 830 22.59 2.95 -2.41
C ASP A 830 21.15 2.95 -2.98
N GLU A 831 20.82 3.90 -3.86
CA GLU A 831 19.46 4.13 -4.41
C GLU A 831 18.39 4.44 -3.34
N ARG A 832 18.78 4.81 -2.12
CA ARG A 832 17.83 5.17 -1.07
C ARG A 832 17.35 6.62 -1.27
N VAL A 833 16.22 6.91 -0.64
CA VAL A 833 15.69 8.27 -0.50
C VAL A 833 15.41 8.59 0.97
N GLU A 834 15.47 9.88 1.29
CA GLU A 834 14.93 10.44 2.52
C GLU A 834 13.70 11.29 2.18
N LEU A 835 12.56 11.00 2.82
CA LEU A 835 11.38 11.87 2.81
C LEU A 835 11.44 12.78 4.04
N VAL A 836 11.73 14.05 3.81
CA VAL A 836 11.72 15.07 4.87
C VAL A 836 10.29 15.55 5.05
N VAL A 837 9.79 15.47 6.28
CA VAL A 837 8.50 15.99 6.74
C VAL A 837 8.80 17.09 7.76
N TRP A 838 8.59 18.34 7.35
CA TRP A 838 9.07 19.52 8.09
C TRP A 838 7.94 20.51 8.38
N GLY A 839 8.00 21.15 9.54
CA GLY A 839 7.11 22.26 9.91
C GLY A 839 7.87 23.38 10.61
N ALA A 840 7.50 24.64 10.34
CA ALA A 840 7.92 25.77 11.17
C ALA A 840 7.33 25.64 12.59
N ASP A 841 6.13 25.06 12.71
CA ASP A 841 5.48 24.65 13.95
C ASP A 841 4.80 23.27 13.80
N LEU A 842 4.13 22.82 14.86
CA LEU A 842 3.46 21.51 14.91
C LEU A 842 2.26 21.42 13.95
N ASP A 843 1.56 22.52 13.65
CA ASP A 843 0.42 22.50 12.72
C ASP A 843 0.92 22.39 11.27
N GLY A 844 2.00 23.08 10.93
CA GLY A 844 2.69 22.93 9.64
C GLY A 844 3.27 21.53 9.46
N LEU A 845 3.86 20.96 10.51
CA LEU A 845 4.36 19.58 10.52
C LEU A 845 3.23 18.56 10.32
N ARG A 846 2.11 18.73 11.05
CA ARG A 846 0.91 17.89 10.91
C ARG A 846 0.33 17.99 9.51
N GLN A 847 0.24 19.20 8.93
CA GLN A 847 -0.22 19.40 7.55
C GLN A 847 0.70 18.71 6.53
N ALA A 848 2.03 18.81 6.71
CA ALA A 848 3.01 18.14 5.85
C ALA A 848 2.93 16.60 5.95
N ALA A 849 2.79 16.07 7.16
CA ALA A 849 2.75 14.64 7.42
C ALA A 849 1.55 13.91 6.76
N ARG A 850 0.48 14.64 6.43
CA ARG A 850 -0.67 14.10 5.68
C ARG A 850 -0.25 13.59 4.30
N LEU A 851 0.73 14.23 3.64
CA LEU A 851 1.21 13.80 2.32
C LEU A 851 2.27 12.68 2.36
N VAL A 852 2.56 12.07 3.51
CA VAL A 852 3.26 10.77 3.48
C VAL A 852 2.33 9.76 2.78
N PRO A 853 2.82 8.99 1.78
CA PRO A 853 1.98 8.09 1.00
C PRO A 853 1.13 7.14 1.87
N THR A 854 -0.16 7.05 1.54
CA THR A 854 -1.17 6.22 2.23
C THR A 854 -2.25 5.81 1.24
N LEU A 855 -3.03 6.78 0.73
CA LEU A 855 -4.03 6.55 -0.31
C LEU A 855 -3.42 6.71 -1.72
N THR A 856 -3.76 5.78 -2.61
CA THR A 856 -3.41 5.84 -4.04
C THR A 856 -4.18 6.93 -4.79
N GLY A 857 -3.53 7.54 -5.79
CA GLY A 857 -4.11 8.59 -6.64
C GLY A 857 -4.17 9.99 -6.03
N VAL A 858 -3.50 10.27 -4.90
CA VAL A 858 -3.48 11.61 -4.27
C VAL A 858 -2.75 12.65 -5.12
N GLY A 859 -1.77 12.24 -5.93
CA GLY A 859 -1.01 13.13 -6.83
C GLY A 859 0.06 13.97 -6.12
N GLN A 860 0.81 13.35 -5.22
CA GLN A 860 1.95 13.96 -4.55
C GLN A 860 3.12 14.13 -5.54
N PRO A 861 3.66 15.35 -5.77
CA PRO A 861 4.88 15.58 -6.55
C PRO A 861 6.13 15.24 -5.72
N ASP A 862 7.35 15.65 -6.12
CA ASP A 862 8.57 15.38 -5.32
C ASP A 862 8.71 16.30 -4.10
N PHE A 863 8.19 17.54 -4.18
CA PHE A 863 8.15 18.48 -3.07
C PHE A 863 6.87 19.32 -3.05
N VAL A 864 6.45 19.72 -1.84
CA VAL A 864 5.34 20.66 -1.57
C VAL A 864 5.72 21.59 -0.40
N VAL A 865 5.38 22.87 -0.51
CA VAL A 865 5.45 23.87 0.57
C VAL A 865 4.03 24.42 0.82
N PHE A 866 3.51 24.20 2.02
CA PHE A 866 2.17 24.62 2.44
C PHE A 866 2.17 26.07 2.93
N SER A 867 0.98 26.65 3.12
CA SER A 867 0.79 27.92 3.85
C SER A 867 -0.25 27.77 4.95
N THR A 868 -0.39 28.80 5.78
CA THR A 868 -1.56 29.10 6.63
C THR A 868 -2.93 28.77 6.00
N ARG A 869 -3.05 28.79 4.67
CA ARG A 869 -4.30 28.56 3.92
C ARG A 869 -4.51 27.12 3.48
N SER A 870 -3.47 26.28 3.49
CA SER A 870 -3.54 24.89 3.03
C SER A 870 -4.55 24.01 3.78
N PRO A 871 -4.74 24.13 5.12
CA PRO A 871 -5.75 23.33 5.82
C PRO A 871 -7.17 23.46 5.22
N TRP A 872 -7.57 24.66 4.79
CA TRP A 872 -8.92 24.91 4.27
C TRP A 872 -9.04 25.00 2.74
N LYS A 873 -7.98 25.41 2.05
CA LYS A 873 -7.93 25.41 0.57
C LYS A 873 -7.45 24.09 -0.04
N GLY A 874 -6.91 23.17 0.77
CA GLY A 874 -6.19 22.02 0.26
C GLY A 874 -5.01 22.47 -0.60
N VAL A 875 -4.90 21.89 -1.79
CA VAL A 875 -3.84 22.24 -2.73
C VAL A 875 -3.87 23.70 -3.18
N GLY A 876 -5.06 24.32 -3.32
CA GLY A 876 -5.18 25.74 -3.68
C GLY A 876 -4.62 26.74 -2.63
N GLY A 877 -4.07 26.23 -1.52
CA GLY A 877 -3.37 27.01 -0.50
C GLY A 877 -1.84 26.90 -0.50
N VAL A 878 -1.22 26.00 -1.28
CA VAL A 878 0.24 25.81 -1.24
C VAL A 878 1.02 27.00 -1.82
N TYR A 879 2.24 27.22 -1.36
CA TYR A 879 3.18 28.20 -1.93
C TYR A 879 3.98 27.64 -3.10
N ALA A 880 4.39 26.37 -3.01
CA ALA A 880 5.21 25.72 -4.01
C ALA A 880 4.91 24.23 -4.12
N ALA A 881 5.06 23.67 -5.31
CA ALA A 881 4.94 22.24 -5.58
C ALA A 881 5.66 21.87 -6.88
N GLY A 882 6.36 20.74 -6.93
CA GLY A 882 7.08 20.37 -8.16
C GLY A 882 7.98 19.15 -8.05
N PHE A 883 8.84 19.00 -9.06
CA PHE A 883 9.65 17.80 -9.28
C PHE A 883 11.15 18.10 -9.23
N PHE A 884 11.97 17.08 -8.95
CA PHE A 884 13.42 17.16 -9.06
C PHE A 884 13.92 16.45 -10.32
N ASP A 885 14.75 17.14 -11.10
CA ASP A 885 15.35 16.60 -12.32
C ASP A 885 16.38 15.50 -12.05
N TYR A 886 17.03 15.01 -13.13
CA TYR A 886 18.03 13.95 -13.06
C TYR A 886 19.25 14.29 -12.18
N SER A 887 19.45 15.55 -11.82
CA SER A 887 20.54 16.09 -10.99
C SER A 887 20.05 16.66 -9.64
N TRP A 888 18.86 16.24 -9.22
CA TRP A 888 18.18 16.65 -7.99
C TRP A 888 17.91 18.16 -7.89
N GLN A 889 17.87 18.88 -9.02
CA GLN A 889 17.52 20.31 -9.05
C GLN A 889 16.02 20.48 -9.27
N ILE A 890 15.44 21.59 -8.78
CA ILE A 890 14.02 21.89 -9.01
C ILE A 890 13.78 22.04 -10.52
N SER A 891 12.87 21.24 -11.07
CA SER A 891 12.61 21.18 -12.50
C SER A 891 11.91 22.45 -13.02
N PRO A 892 12.14 22.86 -14.28
CA PRO A 892 11.50 24.03 -14.87
C PRO A 892 9.96 24.01 -14.86
N GLY A 893 9.34 22.83 -14.90
CA GLY A 893 7.89 22.68 -14.80
C GLY A 893 7.30 22.95 -13.41
N SER A 894 8.11 23.17 -12.37
CA SER A 894 7.67 23.33 -10.98
C SER A 894 6.96 24.66 -10.69
N TYR A 895 5.94 24.62 -9.81
CA TYR A 895 5.22 25.80 -9.32
C TYR A 895 5.94 26.42 -8.11
N LEU A 896 6.32 27.70 -8.22
CA LEU A 896 6.98 28.49 -7.18
C LEU A 896 6.37 29.91 -7.15
N LEU A 897 5.60 30.25 -6.11
CA LEU A 897 5.14 31.62 -5.85
C LEU A 897 6.27 32.48 -5.28
#